data_AF-A0A7C9N042-F1
#
_entry.id   AF-A0A7C9N042-F1
#
_cell.length_a   1.000
_cell.length_b   1.000
_cell.length_c   1.000
_cell.angle_alpha   90.00
_cell.angle_beta   90.00
_cell.angle_gamma   90.00
#
_symmetry.space_group_name_H-M   'P 1'
#
loop_
_entity.id
_entity.type
_entity.pdbx_description
1 polymer ?
#
loop_
_entity_poly.entity_id
_entity_poly.type
_entity_poly.pdbx_seq_one_letter_code
_entity_poly.pdbx_strand_id
1 'polypeptide(L)'
;MELSPLAKRLYDVLGATARDTTTLAGANIPDLRVMAAGARELVENTIHDRHPSLGTWSTVVAAGIGGMDARLAAWLAEKQGVIAVAENTVVFGWEVERRALFSELLRSVAWTVPRRPMPIDGLDWLAEQPGYLGFTRTALESAEARVARLQAGEIPYTTRLFDDAEVAALGRAVRLALHRDETWLPDLLDGLVRGIAVAPTNAKTLPSQALLYEIARATEDRPTPEAIASLRTAARITRHAGVPKELAKKFKRIEPTLADRLDVAFRMPDGRLRETFGEHTAVISTDGAVELSWWHGDRKLKSVPAAVRRDHPDDVKRLKDAARQAAQRQLTLARALEAGYTSPAPPPYRQLEGNPVADRLIWEFEVTPGVWEARLGLTVPDVPVRLWHPARASVEEVRAWREVVQDKEIRQPFKQAFREVYLLTPAEEASGVGSRRFEGHIVHYSRIRALFKDRGWASRYMGFWDGGHDDGQARRVLAGGQWRATLSHHLYEEGYAQTSVVTFDRHIGDRWREAPLTEVPPLVFSEAMRDADLFVGVSSIMSEPQWADREPGELRHYWESCSFAELSSSAEVRRDALARLLPRLTIADRCTLTGRYLVVRGDLRTYRIHLNSANILMEPNDAYLCIVAKTTASSGLFLPFEEDGRLSLILSKAFLLADDTAITDPTIVRQIRAA
;
A
#
# COMPACT_ATOMS: atom_id res chain seq x y z
N MET A 1 -7.62 41.77 40.21
CA MET A 1 -8.73 42.57 39.65
C MET A 1 -9.82 41.58 39.29
N GLU A 2 -11.07 41.81 39.69
CA GLU A 2 -12.16 40.91 39.32
C GLU A 2 -12.54 41.14 37.84
N LEU A 3 -12.63 40.07 37.06
CA LEU A 3 -13.12 40.13 35.68
C LEU A 3 -14.59 40.56 35.67
N SER A 4 -15.01 41.32 34.65
CA SER A 4 -16.44 41.51 34.40
C SER A 4 -17.16 40.16 34.20
N PRO A 5 -18.47 40.04 34.47
CA PRO A 5 -19.20 38.78 34.31
C PRO A 5 -19.07 38.15 32.91
N LEU A 6 -19.02 38.99 31.87
CA LEU A 6 -18.84 38.56 30.48
C LEU A 6 -17.39 38.14 30.20
N ALA A 7 -16.40 38.88 30.68
CA ALA A 7 -14.99 38.49 30.57
C ALA A 7 -14.71 37.18 31.33
N LYS A 8 -15.30 36.97 32.50
CA LYS A 8 -15.18 35.73 33.26
C LYS A 8 -15.73 34.53 32.47
N ARG A 9 -16.94 34.68 31.93
CA ARG A 9 -17.56 33.62 31.11
C ARG A 9 -16.73 33.29 29.86
N LEU A 10 -16.22 34.31 29.17
CA LEU A 10 -15.39 34.12 27.99
C LEU A 10 -14.01 33.52 28.34
N TYR A 11 -13.43 33.92 29.47
CA TYR A 11 -12.21 33.34 30.00
C TYR A 11 -12.37 31.84 30.30
N ASP A 12 -13.49 31.46 30.91
CA ASP A 12 -13.77 30.05 31.21
C ASP A 12 -13.94 29.22 29.92
N VAL A 13 -14.63 29.75 28.91
CA VAL A 13 -14.81 29.08 27.60
C VAL A 13 -13.49 28.95 26.84
N LEU A 14 -12.72 30.03 26.73
CA LEU A 14 -11.44 30.06 26.02
C LEU A 14 -10.29 29.41 26.82
N GLY A 15 -10.49 29.19 28.11
CA GLY A 15 -9.53 28.63 29.06
C GLY A 15 -9.73 27.15 29.37
N ALA A 16 -10.97 26.62 29.32
CA ALA A 16 -11.27 25.23 29.71
C ALA A 16 -10.65 24.19 28.75
N THR A 17 -9.94 23.20 29.31
CA THR A 17 -9.43 22.05 28.55
C THR A 17 -10.60 21.19 28.08
N ALA A 18 -10.77 21.05 26.77
CA ALA A 18 -11.86 20.31 26.15
C ALA A 18 -12.00 18.88 26.71
N ARG A 19 -12.94 18.69 27.65
CA ARG A 19 -13.56 17.42 28.00
C ARG A 19 -15.08 17.53 28.18
N ASP A 20 -15.62 18.74 28.25
CA ASP A 20 -17.06 19.00 28.17
C ASP A 20 -17.40 19.60 26.81
N THR A 21 -18.55 19.18 26.27
CA THR A 21 -19.12 19.51 24.96
C THR A 21 -19.59 20.96 24.81
N THR A 22 -18.86 21.90 25.40
CA THR A 22 -19.03 23.34 25.27
C THR A 22 -17.80 23.99 24.64
N THR A 23 -17.32 23.41 23.53
CA THR A 23 -16.36 24.06 22.62
C THR A 23 -17.04 25.21 21.89
N LEU A 24 -16.28 26.21 21.43
CA LEU A 24 -16.83 27.28 20.56
C LEU A 24 -17.41 26.72 19.26
N ALA A 25 -16.99 25.50 18.86
CA ALA A 25 -17.51 24.77 17.72
C ALA A 25 -18.82 23.97 18.01
N GLY A 26 -19.20 23.81 19.28
CA GLY A 26 -20.39 23.03 19.69
C GLY A 26 -21.38 23.76 20.61
N ALA A 27 -21.00 24.90 21.20
CA ALA A 27 -21.87 25.68 22.08
C ALA A 27 -22.49 26.87 21.35
N ASN A 28 -23.81 27.01 21.51
CA ASN A 28 -24.54 28.28 21.40
C ASN A 28 -23.77 29.41 22.08
N ILE A 29 -22.92 30.12 21.31
CA ILE A 29 -22.35 31.39 21.77
C ILE A 29 -23.53 32.38 21.81
N PRO A 30 -23.79 33.06 22.94
CA PRO A 30 -24.59 34.27 22.90
C PRO A 30 -23.97 35.22 21.87
N ASP A 31 -24.79 35.87 21.05
CA ASP A 31 -24.39 36.83 20.00
C ASP A 31 -23.00 37.45 20.26
N LEU A 32 -22.02 37.20 19.36
CA LEU A 32 -20.63 37.66 19.50
C LEU A 32 -20.53 39.17 19.82
N ARG A 33 -21.54 39.95 19.43
CA ARG A 33 -21.69 41.37 19.77
C ARG A 33 -21.79 41.62 21.28
N VAL A 34 -22.46 40.73 22.01
CA VAL A 34 -22.61 40.77 23.47
C VAL A 34 -21.27 40.49 24.17
N MET A 35 -20.43 39.62 23.61
CA MET A 35 -19.15 39.22 24.21
C MET A 35 -18.00 40.19 23.92
N ALA A 36 -18.16 41.11 22.98
CA ALA A 36 -17.10 42.02 22.53
C ALA A 36 -16.45 42.82 23.66
N ALA A 37 -17.23 43.34 24.62
CA ALA A 37 -16.70 44.11 25.75
C ALA A 37 -15.81 43.25 26.67
N GLY A 38 -16.27 42.04 27.02
CA GLY A 38 -15.49 41.10 27.82
C GLY A 38 -14.25 40.59 27.08
N ALA A 39 -14.33 40.41 25.76
CA ALA A 39 -13.19 40.04 24.94
C ALA A 39 -12.09 41.12 24.93
N ARG A 40 -12.48 42.40 24.81
CA ARG A 40 -11.53 43.52 24.89
C ARG A 40 -10.83 43.59 26.24
N GLU A 41 -11.56 43.37 27.32
CA GLU A 41 -11.00 43.33 28.68
C GLU A 41 -9.92 42.24 28.80
N LEU A 42 -10.17 41.04 28.28
CA LEU A 42 -9.21 39.93 28.31
C LEU A 42 -7.97 40.21 27.44
N VAL A 43 -8.14 40.81 26.26
CA VAL A 43 -7.01 41.23 25.41
C VAL A 43 -6.16 42.29 26.12
N GLU A 44 -6.79 43.30 26.73
CA GLU A 44 -6.09 44.33 27.50
C GLU A 44 -5.48 43.79 28.81
N ASN A 45 -5.99 42.70 29.36
CA ASN A 45 -5.31 42.02 30.45
C ASN A 45 -4.02 41.35 29.97
N THR A 46 -4.06 40.65 28.83
CA THR A 46 -2.86 40.04 28.24
C THR A 46 -1.82 41.10 27.85
N ILE A 47 -2.23 42.20 27.19
CA ILE A 47 -1.31 43.26 26.74
C ILE A 47 -0.59 43.96 27.90
N HIS A 48 -1.29 44.12 29.03
CA HIS A 48 -0.78 44.82 30.21
C HIS A 48 -0.31 43.87 31.32
N ASP A 49 -0.10 42.60 31.02
CA ASP A 49 0.34 41.56 31.99
C ASP A 49 -0.52 41.51 33.27
N ARG A 50 -1.84 41.72 33.15
CA ARG A 50 -2.80 41.67 34.26
C ARG A 50 -3.45 40.29 34.37
N HIS A 51 -3.64 39.81 35.60
CA HIS A 51 -4.32 38.55 35.86
C HIS A 51 -5.81 38.73 36.21
N PRO A 52 -6.67 37.80 35.76
CA PRO A 52 -6.35 36.62 34.93
C PRO A 52 -6.13 36.95 33.43
N SER A 53 -5.26 36.18 32.77
CA SER A 53 -4.86 36.37 31.35
C SER A 53 -5.01 35.08 30.55
N LEU A 54 -5.28 35.23 29.25
CA LEU A 54 -5.43 34.10 28.32
C LEU A 54 -4.07 33.71 27.72
N GLY A 55 -3.95 32.44 27.31
CA GLY A 55 -2.84 32.02 26.45
C GLY A 55 -2.87 32.74 25.09
N THR A 56 -1.77 32.71 24.34
CA THR A 56 -1.61 33.46 23.07
C THR A 56 -2.77 33.22 22.10
N TRP A 57 -3.06 31.96 21.76
CA TRP A 57 -4.09 31.64 20.76
C TRP A 57 -5.51 31.90 21.26
N SER A 58 -5.79 31.71 22.55
CA SER A 58 -7.05 32.14 23.17
C SER A 58 -7.21 33.67 23.13
N THR A 59 -6.12 34.42 23.30
CA THR A 59 -6.14 35.89 23.16
C THR A 59 -6.37 36.32 21.71
N VAL A 60 -5.82 35.60 20.73
CA VAL A 60 -6.08 35.83 19.29
C VAL A 60 -7.56 35.61 18.92
N VAL A 61 -8.23 34.64 19.56
CA VAL A 61 -9.69 34.46 19.42
C VAL A 61 -10.43 35.64 20.05
N ALA A 62 -10.08 36.03 21.27
CA ALA A 62 -10.69 37.17 21.96
C ALA A 62 -10.50 38.49 21.19
N ALA A 63 -9.34 38.68 20.54
CA ALA A 63 -9.09 39.86 19.70
C ALA A 63 -10.05 39.92 18.51
N GLY A 64 -10.33 38.79 17.85
CA GLY A 64 -11.32 38.74 16.76
C GLY A 64 -12.73 39.09 17.25
N ILE A 65 -13.14 38.56 18.41
CA ILE A 65 -14.45 38.88 19.03
C ILE A 65 -14.54 40.36 19.42
N GLY A 66 -13.47 40.91 19.98
CA GLY A 66 -13.40 42.29 20.48
C GLY A 66 -13.13 43.35 19.42
N GLY A 67 -12.75 42.95 18.19
CA GLY A 67 -12.26 43.84 17.15
C GLY A 67 -10.90 44.48 17.48
N MET A 68 -10.01 43.74 18.14
CA MET A 68 -8.70 44.22 18.61
C MET A 68 -7.51 43.63 17.85
N ASP A 69 -7.73 43.02 16.68
CA ASP A 69 -6.69 42.31 15.92
C ASP A 69 -5.45 43.16 15.65
N ALA A 70 -5.61 44.39 15.14
CA ALA A 70 -4.48 45.26 14.84
C ALA A 70 -3.64 45.60 16.09
N ARG A 71 -4.30 45.81 17.24
CA ARG A 71 -3.63 46.13 18.50
C ARG A 71 -2.87 44.92 19.05
N LEU A 72 -3.50 43.75 19.07
CA LEU A 72 -2.84 42.53 19.54
C LEU A 72 -1.70 42.11 18.61
N ALA A 73 -1.89 42.22 17.28
CA ALA A 73 -0.85 41.92 16.30
C ALA A 73 0.39 42.80 16.48
N ALA A 74 0.21 44.11 16.71
CA ALA A 74 1.31 45.03 17.00
C ALA A 74 2.05 44.64 18.28
N TRP A 75 1.32 44.34 19.36
CA TRP A 75 1.92 43.91 20.63
C TRP A 75 2.69 42.59 20.50
N LEU A 76 2.14 41.61 19.76
CA LEU A 76 2.84 40.34 19.50
C LEU A 76 4.11 40.55 18.67
N ALA A 77 4.08 41.44 17.67
CA ALA A 77 5.23 41.75 16.82
C ALA A 77 6.40 42.39 17.58
N GLU A 78 6.14 43.09 18.68
CA GLU A 78 7.19 43.63 19.56
C GLU A 78 7.84 42.56 20.46
N LYS A 79 7.16 41.43 20.68
CA LYS A 79 7.54 40.40 21.66
C LYS A 79 8.04 39.11 21.02
N GLN A 80 7.71 38.86 19.76
CA GLN A 80 7.95 37.59 19.07
C GLN A 80 8.81 37.81 17.82
N GLY A 81 9.61 36.80 17.50
CA GLY A 81 10.42 36.76 16.30
C GLY A 81 9.56 36.66 15.04
N VAL A 82 10.15 37.10 13.93
CA VAL A 82 9.43 37.30 12.65
C VAL A 82 8.75 36.03 12.13
N ILE A 83 9.25 34.82 12.44
CA ILE A 83 8.60 33.57 12.01
C ILE A 83 7.28 33.34 12.75
N ALA A 84 7.25 33.60 14.06
CA ALA A 84 6.02 33.51 14.84
C ALA A 84 5.01 34.60 14.44
N VAL A 85 5.49 35.81 14.16
CA VAL A 85 4.65 36.90 13.65
C VAL A 85 4.03 36.55 12.29
N ALA A 86 4.76 35.86 11.41
CA ALA A 86 4.23 35.38 10.14
C ALA A 86 3.10 34.35 10.35
N GLU A 87 3.23 33.44 11.32
CA GLU A 87 2.16 32.50 11.67
C GLU A 87 0.92 33.24 12.19
N ASN A 88 1.13 34.21 13.10
CA ASN A 88 0.05 35.04 13.63
C ASN A 88 -0.69 35.74 12.48
N THR A 89 0.03 36.24 11.49
CA THR A 89 -0.57 36.93 10.33
C THR A 89 -1.51 36.01 9.54
N VAL A 90 -1.13 34.75 9.34
CA VAL A 90 -2.01 33.74 8.72
C VAL A 90 -3.27 33.53 9.56
N VAL A 91 -3.10 33.32 10.87
CA VAL A 91 -4.22 33.03 11.77
C VAL A 91 -5.15 34.25 11.96
N PHE A 92 -4.61 35.47 12.00
CA PHE A 92 -5.40 36.71 11.98
C PHE A 92 -6.17 36.88 10.67
N GLY A 93 -5.73 36.27 9.56
CA GLY A 93 -6.48 36.22 8.32
C GLY A 93 -7.72 35.32 8.35
N TRP A 94 -7.91 34.51 9.41
CA TRP A 94 -9.04 33.59 9.52
C TRP A 94 -10.23 34.19 10.26
N GLU A 95 -11.42 33.67 9.97
CA GLU A 95 -12.65 33.84 10.76
C GLU A 95 -12.45 33.39 12.21
N VAL A 96 -13.20 33.99 13.15
CA VAL A 96 -13.05 33.77 14.60
C VAL A 96 -13.24 32.30 14.96
N GLU A 97 -14.16 31.61 14.31
CA GLU A 97 -14.46 30.19 14.51
C GLU A 97 -13.25 29.30 14.17
N ARG A 98 -12.55 29.60 13.07
CA ARG A 98 -11.31 28.87 12.71
C ARG A 98 -10.19 29.14 13.70
N ARG A 99 -10.04 30.39 14.16
CA ARG A 99 -9.07 30.72 15.21
C ARG A 99 -9.36 29.95 16.50
N ALA A 100 -10.65 29.79 16.84
CA ALA A 100 -11.07 29.03 18.01
C ALA A 100 -10.72 27.55 17.89
N LEU A 101 -11.00 26.92 16.74
CA LEU A 101 -10.60 25.55 16.45
C LEU A 101 -9.09 25.36 16.52
N PHE A 102 -8.31 26.29 15.97
CA PHE A 102 -6.85 26.26 16.06
C PHE A 102 -6.38 26.35 17.51
N SER A 103 -6.93 27.28 18.30
CA SER A 103 -6.63 27.40 19.73
C SER A 103 -6.98 26.12 20.50
N GLU A 104 -8.14 25.51 20.23
CA GLU A 104 -8.57 24.24 20.82
C GLU A 104 -7.63 23.08 20.48
N LEU A 105 -7.26 22.95 19.20
CA LEU A 105 -6.29 21.97 18.74
C LEU A 105 -4.98 22.08 19.52
N LEU A 106 -4.44 23.28 19.67
CA LEU A 106 -3.17 23.49 20.39
C LEU A 106 -3.29 23.28 21.90
N ARG A 107 -4.43 23.61 22.50
CA ARG A 107 -4.69 23.34 23.93
C ARG A 107 -4.87 21.85 24.21
N SER A 108 -5.40 21.06 23.27
CA SER A 108 -5.61 19.62 23.46
C SER A 108 -4.30 18.83 23.68
N VAL A 109 -3.17 19.37 23.22
CA VAL A 109 -1.83 18.79 23.37
C VAL A 109 -0.98 19.51 24.41
N ALA A 110 -1.35 20.72 24.81
CA ALA A 110 -0.63 21.52 25.80
C ALA A 110 -0.70 20.88 27.19
N TRP A 111 0.40 20.92 27.94
CA TRP A 111 0.47 20.53 29.36
C TRP A 111 0.11 19.06 29.69
N THR A 112 0.04 18.17 28.70
CA THR A 112 -0.18 16.74 28.93
C THR A 112 1.11 16.05 29.37
N VAL A 113 1.05 15.23 30.43
CA VAL A 113 2.15 14.38 30.90
C VAL A 113 1.66 12.94 31.05
N PRO A 114 2.16 11.97 30.26
CA PRO A 114 3.09 12.18 29.15
C PRO A 114 2.47 13.03 28.05
N ARG A 115 3.32 13.79 27.33
CA ARG A 115 2.90 14.62 26.21
C ARG A 115 2.19 13.75 25.17
N ARG A 116 1.00 14.16 24.76
CA ARG A 116 0.28 13.53 23.64
C ARG A 116 0.79 14.06 22.30
N PRO A 117 0.94 13.18 21.27
CA PRO A 117 1.20 13.63 19.91
C PRO A 117 0.03 14.48 19.40
N MET A 118 0.29 15.31 18.38
CA MET A 118 -0.80 16.05 17.73
C MET A 118 -1.78 15.08 17.06
N PRO A 119 -3.10 15.21 17.29
CA PRO A 119 -4.09 14.37 16.66
C PRO A 119 -3.99 14.39 15.13
N ILE A 120 -4.22 13.25 14.49
CA ILE A 120 -4.07 13.07 13.04
C ILE A 120 -5.08 13.96 12.30
N ASP A 121 -6.34 13.87 12.70
CA ASP A 121 -7.46 14.71 12.26
C ASP A 121 -7.18 16.21 12.43
N GLY A 122 -6.50 16.58 13.51
CA GLY A 122 -6.06 17.96 13.72
C GLY A 122 -5.00 18.44 12.72
N LEU A 123 -4.07 17.56 12.32
CA LEU A 123 -3.07 17.86 11.29
C LEU A 123 -3.68 17.89 9.89
N ASP A 124 -4.59 16.96 9.59
CA ASP A 124 -5.37 16.94 8.34
C ASP A 124 -6.14 18.26 8.20
N TRP A 125 -6.89 18.65 9.24
CA TRP A 125 -7.61 19.91 9.28
C TRP A 125 -6.66 21.10 9.09
N LEU A 126 -5.52 21.14 9.79
CA LEU A 126 -4.57 22.24 9.71
C LEU A 126 -3.98 22.41 8.30
N ALA A 127 -3.74 21.30 7.58
CA ALA A 127 -3.28 21.31 6.21
C ALA A 127 -4.26 21.98 5.24
N GLU A 128 -5.56 21.85 5.51
CA GLU A 128 -6.64 22.40 4.69
C GLU A 128 -6.92 23.89 4.98
N GLN A 129 -6.27 24.48 5.98
CA GLN A 129 -6.53 25.86 6.34
C GLN A 129 -5.86 26.84 5.37
N PRO A 130 -6.57 27.91 4.94
CA PRO A 130 -6.06 28.90 4.00
C PRO A 130 -4.70 29.47 4.44
N GLY A 131 -3.70 29.33 3.57
CA GLY A 131 -2.36 29.91 3.76
C GLY A 131 -1.43 29.16 4.73
N TYR A 132 -1.91 28.16 5.49
CA TYR A 132 -1.09 27.55 6.53
C TYR A 132 0.02 26.63 5.98
N LEU A 133 -0.27 25.90 4.90
CA LEU A 133 0.75 25.08 4.22
C LEU A 133 1.81 25.96 3.53
N GLY A 134 1.40 27.09 2.93
CA GLY A 134 2.32 28.08 2.37
C GLY A 134 3.22 28.71 3.43
N PHE A 135 2.66 29.06 4.58
CA PHE A 135 3.43 29.49 5.75
C PHE A 135 4.40 28.41 6.23
N THR A 136 3.95 27.16 6.33
CA THR A 136 4.79 26.03 6.79
C THR A 136 6.09 25.93 6.01
N ARG A 137 6.03 25.99 4.68
CA ARG A 137 7.22 26.00 3.83
C ARG A 137 8.08 27.26 4.05
N THR A 138 7.46 28.43 3.95
CA THR A 138 8.16 29.73 4.07
C THR A 138 8.87 29.89 5.43
N ALA A 139 8.25 29.41 6.51
CA ALA A 139 8.80 29.46 7.86
C ALA A 139 10.07 28.60 7.98
N LEU A 140 10.04 27.39 7.41
CA LEU A 140 11.18 26.48 7.41
C LEU A 140 12.31 27.01 6.53
N GLU A 141 12.01 27.54 5.34
CA GLU A 141 12.99 28.19 4.46
C GLU A 141 13.63 29.41 5.16
N SER A 142 12.82 30.23 5.85
CA SER A 142 13.31 31.39 6.62
C SER A 142 14.20 30.99 7.80
N ALA A 143 13.88 29.88 8.46
CA ALA A 143 14.69 29.36 9.56
C ALA A 143 16.03 28.82 9.06
N GLU A 144 16.04 28.05 7.97
CA GLU A 144 17.26 27.55 7.32
C GLU A 144 18.15 28.71 6.88
N ALA A 145 17.59 29.70 6.17
CA ALA A 145 18.33 30.88 5.73
C ALA A 145 18.94 31.66 6.91
N ARG A 146 18.21 31.83 8.03
CA ARG A 146 18.75 32.47 9.24
C ARG A 146 19.92 31.68 9.83
N VAL A 147 19.82 30.35 9.83
CA VAL A 147 20.88 29.47 10.32
C VAL A 147 22.10 29.51 9.39
N ALA A 148 21.90 29.54 8.07
CA ALA A 148 22.97 29.68 7.10
C ALA A 148 23.76 30.99 7.32
N ARG A 149 23.06 32.12 7.50
CA ARG A 149 23.68 33.42 7.82
C ARG A 149 24.46 33.40 9.13
N LEU A 150 23.96 32.70 10.15
CA LEU A 150 24.70 32.49 11.40
C LEU A 150 25.99 31.68 11.15
N GLN A 151 25.90 30.60 10.39
CA GLN A 151 27.05 29.74 10.10
C GLN A 151 28.10 30.44 9.23
N ALA A 152 27.67 31.34 8.34
CA ALA A 152 28.54 32.22 7.55
C ALA A 152 29.18 33.36 8.38
N GLY A 153 28.78 33.54 9.64
CA GLY A 153 29.27 34.61 10.51
C GLY A 153 28.68 36.00 10.21
N GLU A 154 27.60 36.07 9.41
CA GLU A 154 26.92 37.34 9.08
C GLU A 154 26.10 37.89 10.26
N ILE A 155 25.66 37.01 11.16
CA ILE A 155 24.98 37.39 12.40
C ILE A 155 25.71 36.81 13.62
N PRO A 156 25.71 37.49 14.77
CA PRO A 156 26.42 37.04 15.96
C PRO A 156 25.91 35.69 16.49
N TYR A 157 26.83 34.89 17.04
CA TYR A 157 26.49 33.64 17.68
C TYR A 157 25.66 33.84 18.96
N THR A 158 24.57 33.09 19.06
CA THR A 158 23.70 32.99 20.23
C THR A 158 23.30 31.53 20.45
N THR A 159 22.97 31.16 21.69
CA THR A 159 22.41 29.85 22.04
C THR A 159 20.89 29.78 21.91
N ARG A 160 20.27 30.91 21.58
CA ARG A 160 18.82 31.11 21.46
C ARG A 160 18.49 31.84 20.16
N LEU A 161 18.88 31.25 19.03
CA LEU A 161 18.69 31.82 17.68
C LEU A 161 17.22 32.03 17.32
N PHE A 162 16.35 31.20 17.91
CA PHE A 162 14.90 31.29 17.79
C PHE A 162 14.33 31.44 19.19
N ASP A 163 13.37 32.35 19.36
CA ASP A 163 12.64 32.46 20.61
C ASP A 163 11.63 31.32 20.79
N ASP A 164 10.98 31.28 21.95
CA ASP A 164 10.07 30.18 22.29
C ASP A 164 8.82 30.13 21.39
N ALA A 165 8.38 31.29 20.87
CA ALA A 165 7.24 31.38 19.96
C ALA A 165 7.62 30.87 18.55
N GLU A 166 8.80 31.25 18.05
CA GLU A 166 9.35 30.76 16.78
C GLU A 166 9.62 29.24 16.85
N VAL A 167 10.15 28.74 17.96
CA VAL A 167 10.34 27.28 18.17
C VAL A 167 9.00 26.55 18.11
N ALA A 168 7.96 27.10 18.75
CA ALA A 168 6.62 26.49 18.71
C ALA A 168 6.01 26.50 17.30
N ALA A 169 6.16 27.61 16.57
CA ALA A 169 5.68 27.75 15.18
C ALA A 169 6.41 26.78 14.24
N LEU A 170 7.74 26.74 14.29
CA LEU A 170 8.56 25.82 13.51
C LEU A 170 8.27 24.36 13.87
N GLY A 171 8.03 24.05 15.14
CA GLY A 171 7.62 22.72 15.57
C GLY A 171 6.29 22.28 14.94
N ARG A 172 5.31 23.18 14.79
CA ARG A 172 4.06 22.90 14.08
C ARG A 172 4.29 22.70 12.58
N ALA A 173 5.07 23.59 11.96
CA ALA A 173 5.45 23.50 10.55
C ALA A 173 6.12 22.15 10.23
N VAL A 174 7.10 21.72 11.02
CA VAL A 174 7.77 20.42 10.83
C VAL A 174 6.79 19.25 10.98
N ARG A 175 5.91 19.26 11.99
CA ARG A 175 4.90 18.19 12.14
C ARG A 175 3.97 18.10 10.95
N LEU A 176 3.50 19.24 10.46
CA LEU A 176 2.61 19.28 9.30
C LEU A 176 3.32 18.76 8.05
N ALA A 177 4.55 19.20 7.81
CA ALA A 177 5.34 18.76 6.67
C ALA A 177 5.69 17.26 6.73
N LEU A 178 6.03 16.71 7.91
CA LEU A 178 6.27 15.27 8.12
C LEU A 178 4.99 14.43 8.02
N HIS A 179 3.85 15.02 8.42
CA HIS A 179 2.54 14.40 8.32
C HIS A 179 2.12 14.27 6.85
N ARG A 180 2.23 15.38 6.10
CA ARG A 180 1.90 15.48 4.67
C ARG A 180 2.95 14.87 3.76
N ASP A 181 4.10 14.57 4.32
CA ASP A 181 5.21 13.98 3.62
C ASP A 181 5.71 14.82 2.43
N GLU A 182 5.95 16.09 2.72
CA GLU A 182 6.30 17.08 1.70
C GLU A 182 7.68 16.79 1.08
N THR A 183 7.73 16.74 -0.26
CA THR A 183 8.94 16.36 -1.02
C THR A 183 10.12 17.32 -0.87
N TRP A 184 9.85 18.58 -0.52
CA TRP A 184 10.87 19.62 -0.28
C TRP A 184 11.46 19.58 1.14
N LEU A 185 10.84 18.83 2.07
CA LEU A 185 11.24 18.83 3.47
C LEU A 185 12.61 18.20 3.74
N PRO A 186 13.01 17.06 3.12
CA PRO A 186 14.26 16.37 3.46
C PRO A 186 15.51 17.25 3.42
N ASP A 187 15.76 17.91 2.27
CA ASP A 187 16.95 18.72 2.06
C ASP A 187 16.97 19.94 2.99
N LEU A 188 15.82 20.60 3.13
CA LEU A 188 15.65 21.74 4.00
C LEU A 188 15.89 21.36 5.47
N LEU A 189 15.27 20.26 5.92
CA LEU A 189 15.37 19.81 7.30
C LEU A 189 16.79 19.35 7.64
N ASP A 190 17.50 18.69 6.73
CA ASP A 190 18.90 18.30 6.93
C ASP A 190 19.81 19.53 7.10
N GLY A 191 19.68 20.53 6.21
CA GLY A 191 20.42 21.80 6.32
C GLY A 191 20.15 22.52 7.65
N LEU A 192 18.87 22.69 7.99
CA LEU A 192 18.44 23.31 9.24
C LEU A 192 18.98 22.56 10.47
N VAL A 193 18.80 21.24 10.53
CA VAL A 193 19.20 20.39 11.66
C VAL A 193 20.72 20.41 11.85
N ARG A 194 21.51 20.32 10.78
CA ARG A 194 22.98 20.42 10.87
C ARG A 194 23.41 21.77 11.41
N GLY A 195 22.84 22.84 10.85
CA GLY A 195 23.20 24.20 11.21
C GLY A 195 22.80 24.58 12.64
N ILE A 196 21.75 24.01 13.23
CA ILE A 196 21.42 24.25 14.64
C ILE A 196 22.11 23.29 15.62
N ALA A 197 22.72 22.21 15.14
CA ALA A 197 23.37 21.20 15.98
C ALA A 197 24.84 21.49 16.33
N VAL A 198 25.46 22.48 15.69
CA VAL A 198 26.87 22.85 15.90
C VAL A 198 27.02 24.37 15.89
N ALA A 199 27.74 24.93 16.86
CA ALA A 199 28.08 26.35 16.83
C ALA A 199 29.09 26.66 15.69
N PRO A 200 29.01 27.83 15.03
CA PRO A 200 30.05 28.28 14.08
C PRO A 200 31.42 28.49 14.74
N THR A 201 31.45 28.56 16.07
CA THR A 201 32.67 28.72 16.88
C THR A 201 33.08 27.40 17.54
N ASN A 202 34.16 27.43 18.34
CA ASN A 202 34.59 26.27 19.13
C ASN A 202 33.72 25.97 20.36
N ALA A 203 32.60 26.67 20.55
CA ALA A 203 31.73 26.49 21.70
C ALA A 203 31.13 25.07 21.76
N LYS A 204 30.95 24.56 22.98
CA LYS A 204 30.27 23.27 23.26
C LYS A 204 28.76 23.44 23.45
N THR A 205 28.20 24.47 22.83
CA THR A 205 26.78 24.86 22.84
C THR A 205 26.24 24.80 21.42
N LEU A 206 24.93 25.04 21.23
CA LEU A 206 24.28 24.94 19.92
C LEU A 206 23.46 26.21 19.66
N PRO A 207 23.32 26.64 18.39
CA PRO A 207 22.50 27.79 18.02
C PRO A 207 21.06 27.74 18.54
N SER A 208 20.42 26.56 18.53
CA SER A 208 19.11 26.36 19.14
C SER A 208 18.90 24.92 19.58
N GLN A 209 19.14 24.66 20.87
CA GLN A 209 18.83 23.35 21.47
C GLN A 209 17.31 23.09 21.50
N ALA A 210 16.53 24.14 21.75
CA ALA A 210 15.08 24.04 21.86
C ALA A 210 14.45 23.59 20.54
N LEU A 211 14.88 24.18 19.41
CA LEU A 211 14.39 23.80 18.09
C LEU A 211 14.82 22.38 17.72
N LEU A 212 16.08 21.99 17.98
CA LEU A 212 16.55 20.63 17.71
C LEU A 212 15.69 19.57 18.44
N TYR A 213 15.37 19.81 19.71
CA TYR A 213 14.52 18.91 20.47
C TYR A 213 13.06 18.95 20.03
N GLU A 214 12.58 20.09 19.55
CA GLU A 214 11.25 20.21 18.98
C GLU A 214 11.12 19.45 17.66
N ILE A 215 12.11 19.53 16.76
CA ILE A 215 12.19 18.72 15.54
C ILE A 215 12.24 17.23 15.90
N ALA A 216 13.04 16.86 16.90
CA ALA A 216 13.13 15.49 17.35
C ALA A 216 11.81 14.99 17.99
N ARG A 217 11.00 15.86 18.60
CA ARG A 217 9.62 15.55 19.03
C ARG A 217 8.68 15.42 17.84
N ALA A 218 8.76 16.30 16.86
CA ALA A 218 7.95 16.21 15.64
C ALA A 218 8.22 14.91 14.87
N THR A 219 9.49 14.50 14.80
CA THR A 219 9.92 13.22 14.19
C THR A 219 9.46 12.01 15.00
N GLU A 220 9.37 12.13 16.33
CA GLU A 220 8.78 11.10 17.20
C GLU A 220 7.29 10.92 16.93
N ASP A 221 6.56 12.02 16.70
CA ASP A 221 5.13 11.98 16.38
C ASP A 221 4.88 11.45 14.95
N ARG A 222 5.73 11.82 13.99
CA ARG A 222 5.62 11.51 12.55
C ARG A 222 6.98 11.20 11.91
N PRO A 223 7.52 9.99 12.10
CA PRO A 223 8.86 9.68 11.61
C PRO A 223 8.90 9.51 10.08
N THR A 224 9.99 9.97 9.48
CA THR A 224 10.43 9.65 8.10
C THR A 224 11.91 9.24 8.12
N PRO A 225 12.40 8.43 7.16
CA PRO A 225 13.81 8.03 7.10
C PRO A 225 14.79 9.22 7.07
N GLU A 226 14.45 10.28 6.33
CA GLU A 226 15.29 11.45 6.09
C GLU A 226 15.41 12.32 7.34
N ALA A 227 14.30 12.51 8.07
CA ALA A 227 14.30 13.22 9.35
C ALA A 227 15.14 12.49 10.40
N ILE A 228 15.07 11.15 10.43
CA ILE A 228 15.89 10.31 11.32
C ILE A 228 17.37 10.43 10.96
N ALA A 229 17.71 10.38 9.68
CA ALA A 229 19.08 10.54 9.19
C ALA A 229 19.67 11.92 9.58
N SER A 230 18.87 12.98 9.44
CA SER A 230 19.24 14.35 9.85
C SER A 230 19.53 14.41 11.35
N LEU A 231 18.67 13.81 12.20
CA LEU A 231 18.87 13.75 13.65
C LEU A 231 20.07 12.89 14.07
N ARG A 232 20.31 11.76 13.38
CA ARG A 232 21.52 10.93 13.61
C ARG A 232 22.78 11.71 13.26
N THR A 233 22.74 12.48 12.18
CA THR A 233 23.83 13.39 11.83
C THR A 233 24.05 14.42 12.94
N ALA A 234 23.00 15.11 13.41
CA ALA A 234 23.09 16.06 14.52
C ALA A 234 23.73 15.44 15.77
N ALA A 235 23.32 14.22 16.14
CA ALA A 235 23.90 13.49 17.28
C ALA A 235 25.40 13.21 17.11
N ARG A 236 25.89 13.05 15.88
CA ARG A 236 27.30 12.79 15.57
C ARG A 236 28.14 14.07 15.54
N ILE A 237 27.61 15.14 14.96
CA ILE A 237 28.39 16.38 14.73
C ILE A 237 28.39 17.32 15.93
N THR A 238 27.40 17.19 16.82
CA THR A 238 27.26 18.08 17.96
C THR A 238 28.44 17.95 18.95
N ARG A 239 28.89 19.08 19.49
CA ARG A 239 29.90 19.13 20.56
C ARG A 239 29.28 19.11 21.96
N HIS A 240 27.95 19.18 22.07
CA HIS A 240 27.23 19.22 23.34
C HIS A 240 26.96 17.80 23.86
N ALA A 241 27.58 17.43 24.98
CA ALA A 241 27.57 16.05 25.49
C ALA A 241 26.17 15.50 25.85
N GLY A 242 25.19 16.36 26.15
CA GLY A 242 23.83 15.95 26.48
C GLY A 242 22.96 15.58 25.28
N VAL A 243 23.24 16.17 24.11
CA VAL A 243 22.35 16.05 22.93
C VAL A 243 22.34 14.62 22.37
N PRO A 244 23.49 13.92 22.20
CA PRO A 244 23.47 12.54 21.74
C PRO A 244 22.70 11.61 22.68
N LYS A 245 22.80 11.84 24.01
CA LYS A 245 22.08 11.06 25.03
C LYS A 245 20.56 11.26 24.93
N GLU A 246 20.11 12.49 24.73
CA GLU A 246 18.69 12.78 24.58
C GLU A 246 18.13 12.26 23.24
N LEU A 247 18.87 12.41 22.14
CA LEU A 247 18.46 11.87 20.83
C LEU A 247 18.41 10.33 20.85
N ALA A 248 19.35 9.67 21.53
CA ALA A 248 19.31 8.21 21.71
C ALA A 248 18.05 7.73 22.42
N LYS A 249 17.55 8.46 23.44
CA LYS A 249 16.27 8.16 24.10
C LYS A 249 15.08 8.29 23.15
N LYS A 250 15.15 9.26 22.22
CA LYS A 250 14.10 9.49 21.21
C LYS A 250 14.09 8.43 20.12
N PHE A 251 15.27 7.99 19.65
CA PHE A 251 15.35 6.93 18.63
C PHE A 251 14.63 5.64 19.06
N LYS A 252 14.73 5.27 20.35
CA LYS A 252 13.98 4.13 20.92
C LYS A 252 12.45 4.22 20.76
N ARG A 253 11.90 5.42 20.61
CA ARG A 253 10.45 5.66 20.42
C ARG A 253 10.09 5.91 18.95
N ILE A 254 10.99 6.57 18.21
CA ILE A 254 10.88 6.81 16.77
C ILE A 254 10.86 5.50 15.98
N GLU A 255 11.71 4.53 16.33
CA GLU A 255 11.89 3.29 15.55
C GLU A 255 10.62 2.43 15.46
N PRO A 256 9.86 2.19 16.56
CA PRO A 256 8.55 1.55 16.49
C PRO A 256 7.53 2.35 15.67
N THR A 257 7.43 3.67 15.87
CA THR A 257 6.46 4.50 15.15
C THR A 257 6.77 4.58 13.64
N LEU A 258 8.03 4.49 13.24
CA LEU A 258 8.42 4.37 11.83
C LEU A 258 7.97 3.03 11.26
N ALA A 259 8.10 1.93 12.02
CA ALA A 259 7.59 0.63 11.61
C ALA A 259 6.06 0.64 11.43
N ASP A 260 5.32 1.53 12.10
CA ASP A 260 3.88 1.68 11.88
C ASP A 260 3.54 2.51 10.62
N ARG A 261 4.50 3.26 10.06
CA ARG A 261 4.37 4.09 8.83
C ARG A 261 5.12 3.48 7.64
N LEU A 262 4.80 2.24 7.27
CA LEU A 262 5.55 1.49 6.24
C LEU A 262 5.55 2.14 4.84
N ASP A 263 4.52 2.91 4.50
CA ASP A 263 4.46 3.75 3.29
C ASP A 263 5.60 4.78 3.21
N VAL A 264 6.03 5.27 4.37
CA VAL A 264 7.09 6.28 4.54
C VAL A 264 8.42 5.63 4.91
N ALA A 265 8.42 4.60 5.76
CA ALA A 265 9.60 3.89 6.22
C ALA A 265 10.39 3.23 5.09
N PHE A 266 9.71 2.94 3.99
CA PHE A 266 10.24 2.29 2.80
C PHE A 266 10.27 3.20 1.58
N ARG A 267 10.29 4.53 1.76
CA ARG A 267 10.71 5.42 0.68
C ARG A 267 12.18 5.18 0.41
N MET A 268 12.43 4.49 -0.70
CA MET A 268 13.74 3.94 -1.01
C MET A 268 14.14 4.46 -2.39
N PRO A 269 15.24 5.21 -2.50
CA PRO A 269 15.78 5.60 -3.79
C PRO A 269 16.36 4.35 -4.46
N ASP A 270 15.50 3.59 -5.16
CA ASP A 270 15.67 2.28 -5.83
C ASP A 270 14.72 1.15 -5.36
N GLY A 271 13.77 1.43 -4.46
CA GLY A 271 12.88 0.37 -3.96
C GLY A 271 13.53 -0.57 -2.93
N ARG A 272 14.65 -0.20 -2.27
CA ARG A 272 15.32 -1.00 -1.23
C ARG A 272 15.77 -0.23 0.04
N LEU A 273 15.46 -0.77 1.23
CA LEU A 273 15.79 -0.22 2.54
C LEU A 273 17.00 -0.97 3.03
N ARG A 274 18.06 -0.26 3.38
CA ARG A 274 19.33 -0.86 3.81
C ARG A 274 19.63 -0.47 5.24
N GLU A 275 19.91 -1.44 6.10
CA GLU A 275 20.30 -1.21 7.49
C GLU A 275 21.55 -2.02 7.85
N THR A 276 22.60 -1.35 8.32
CA THR A 276 23.92 -1.95 8.55
C THR A 276 24.14 -2.33 10.02
N PHE A 277 24.61 -3.56 10.23
CA PHE A 277 24.94 -4.19 11.51
C PHE A 277 26.39 -4.71 11.47
N GLY A 278 27.35 -3.85 11.81
CA GLY A 278 28.77 -4.15 11.66
C GLY A 278 29.14 -4.33 10.19
N GLU A 279 29.66 -5.50 9.81
CA GLU A 279 29.99 -5.84 8.42
C GLU A 279 28.79 -6.35 7.59
N HIS A 280 27.62 -6.48 8.21
CA HIS A 280 26.44 -7.05 7.57
C HIS A 280 25.42 -5.96 7.25
N THR A 281 24.69 -6.09 6.15
CA THR A 281 23.60 -5.17 5.79
C THR A 281 22.31 -5.95 5.55
N ALA A 282 21.25 -5.61 6.28
CA ALA A 282 19.90 -6.04 6.00
C ALA A 282 19.33 -5.19 4.87
N VAL A 283 18.67 -5.82 3.89
CA VAL A 283 18.03 -5.15 2.76
C VAL A 283 16.58 -5.61 2.62
N ILE A 284 15.61 -4.71 2.79
CA ILE A 284 14.20 -4.97 2.45
C ILE A 284 13.93 -4.36 1.08
N SER A 285 13.64 -5.19 0.08
CA SER A 285 13.24 -4.74 -1.26
C SER A 285 11.72 -4.73 -1.37
N THR A 286 11.15 -3.70 -1.99
CA THR A 286 9.73 -3.66 -2.40
C THR A 286 9.53 -3.75 -3.92
N ASP A 287 10.64 -3.79 -4.66
CA ASP A 287 10.64 -4.13 -6.08
C ASP A 287 10.24 -5.60 -6.26
N GLY A 288 9.13 -5.86 -6.94
CA GLY A 288 8.56 -7.20 -7.02
C GLY A 288 7.80 -7.62 -5.76
N ALA A 289 8.21 -8.75 -5.18
CA ALA A 289 7.68 -9.27 -3.91
C ALA A 289 8.57 -8.79 -2.76
N VAL A 290 7.97 -8.38 -1.64
CA VAL A 290 8.74 -7.86 -0.51
C VAL A 290 9.70 -8.92 0.02
N GLU A 291 11.01 -8.65 -0.03
CA GLU A 291 12.05 -9.57 0.39
C GLU A 291 12.97 -8.91 1.42
N LEU A 292 13.09 -9.53 2.61
CA LEU A 292 14.16 -9.24 3.57
C LEU A 292 15.36 -10.13 3.29
N SER A 293 16.48 -9.54 2.88
CA SER A 293 17.73 -10.21 2.58
C SER A 293 18.87 -9.67 3.44
N TRP A 294 19.95 -10.45 3.57
CA TRP A 294 21.14 -10.09 4.36
C TRP A 294 22.36 -10.14 3.47
N TRP A 295 23.29 -9.22 3.66
CA TRP A 295 24.46 -9.03 2.80
C TRP A 295 25.72 -8.87 3.64
N HIS A 296 26.87 -9.30 3.12
CA HIS A 296 28.22 -9.00 3.61
C HIS A 296 29.03 -8.47 2.43
N GLY A 297 29.35 -7.18 2.44
CA GLY A 297 29.73 -6.47 1.21
C GLY A 297 28.70 -6.67 0.10
N ASP A 298 29.15 -7.10 -1.08
CA ASP A 298 28.30 -7.38 -2.25
C ASP A 298 27.72 -8.81 -2.27
N ARG A 299 27.95 -9.62 -1.23
CA ARG A 299 27.51 -11.02 -1.19
C ARG A 299 26.19 -11.17 -0.41
N LYS A 300 25.14 -11.62 -1.10
CA LYS A 300 23.87 -12.04 -0.47
C LYS A 300 24.06 -13.31 0.37
N LEU A 301 23.56 -13.30 1.59
CA LEU A 301 23.61 -14.38 2.57
C LEU A 301 22.28 -15.15 2.60
N LYS A 302 22.36 -16.46 2.90
CA LYS A 302 21.18 -17.35 2.94
C LYS A 302 20.28 -17.16 4.16
N SER A 303 20.79 -16.57 5.23
CA SER A 303 20.04 -16.39 6.47
C SER A 303 20.59 -15.21 7.28
N VAL A 304 19.86 -14.84 8.34
CA VAL A 304 20.30 -13.81 9.29
C VAL A 304 21.68 -14.19 9.85
N PRO A 305 22.71 -13.33 9.74
CA PRO A 305 24.04 -13.61 10.27
C PRO A 305 24.02 -13.93 11.77
N ALA A 306 24.87 -14.86 12.21
CA ALA A 306 24.90 -15.30 13.61
C ALA A 306 25.25 -14.15 14.57
N ALA A 307 26.21 -13.29 14.19
CA ALA A 307 26.58 -12.11 14.98
C ALA A 307 25.38 -11.16 15.16
N VAL A 308 24.67 -10.82 14.09
CA VAL A 308 23.50 -9.93 14.16
C VAL A 308 22.37 -10.55 14.98
N ARG A 309 22.14 -11.86 14.86
CA ARG A 309 21.11 -12.56 15.64
C ARG A 309 21.39 -12.55 17.15
N ARG A 310 22.67 -12.60 17.53
CA ARG A 310 23.11 -12.58 18.93
C ARG A 310 23.11 -11.17 19.50
N ASP A 311 23.63 -10.20 18.73
CA ASP A 311 23.93 -8.85 19.22
C ASP A 311 22.75 -7.87 18.98
N HIS A 312 21.86 -8.18 18.02
CA HIS A 312 20.72 -7.34 17.60
C HIS A 312 19.40 -8.12 17.41
N PRO A 313 18.95 -8.95 18.38
CA PRO A 313 17.77 -9.80 18.20
C PRO A 313 16.47 -8.99 18.00
N ASP A 314 16.34 -7.84 18.66
CA ASP A 314 15.15 -6.98 18.55
C ASP A 314 15.07 -6.31 17.18
N ASP A 315 16.20 -5.89 16.60
CA ASP A 315 16.26 -5.33 15.24
C ASP A 315 15.91 -6.36 14.18
N VAL A 316 16.40 -7.60 14.33
CA VAL A 316 16.04 -8.70 13.44
C VAL A 316 14.53 -8.97 13.48
N LYS A 317 13.92 -8.93 14.68
CA LYS A 317 12.47 -9.08 14.83
C LYS A 317 11.72 -7.92 14.17
N ARG A 318 12.12 -6.68 14.46
CA ARG A 318 11.56 -5.46 13.85
C ARG A 318 11.61 -5.51 12.33
N LEU A 319 12.75 -5.89 11.73
CA LEU A 319 12.91 -5.99 10.28
C LEU A 319 12.03 -7.07 9.66
N LYS A 320 11.88 -8.23 10.30
CA LYS A 320 10.96 -9.28 9.85
C LYS A 320 9.51 -8.83 9.89
N ASP A 321 9.10 -8.18 10.98
CA ASP A 321 7.75 -7.68 11.16
C ASP A 321 7.45 -6.57 10.13
N ALA A 322 8.41 -5.66 9.89
CA ALA A 322 8.29 -4.62 8.86
C ALA A 322 8.14 -5.20 7.45
N ALA A 323 8.96 -6.20 7.07
CA ALA A 323 8.84 -6.88 5.78
C ALA A 323 7.49 -7.60 5.62
N ARG A 324 7.02 -8.28 6.67
CA ARG A 324 5.72 -8.97 6.68
C ARG A 324 4.56 -7.98 6.50
N GLN A 325 4.59 -6.87 7.23
CA GLN A 325 3.54 -5.87 7.13
C GLN A 325 3.57 -5.14 5.77
N ALA A 326 4.75 -4.87 5.20
CA ALA A 326 4.87 -4.31 3.85
C ALA A 326 4.29 -5.26 2.79
N ALA A 327 4.61 -6.56 2.88
CA ALA A 327 4.03 -7.58 2.00
C ALA A 327 2.50 -7.59 2.10
N GLN A 328 1.96 -7.53 3.33
CA GLN A 328 0.52 -7.50 3.56
C GLN A 328 -0.15 -6.24 2.99
N ARG A 329 0.46 -5.06 3.17
CA ARG A 329 -0.07 -3.80 2.61
C ARG A 329 -0.04 -3.80 1.08
N GLN A 330 1.06 -4.25 0.46
CA GLN A 330 1.14 -4.39 -1.01
C GLN A 330 0.06 -5.35 -1.52
N LEU A 331 -0.14 -6.49 -0.87
CA LEU A 331 -1.19 -7.45 -1.23
C LEU A 331 -2.59 -6.85 -1.09
N THR A 332 -2.88 -6.15 0.02
CA THR A 332 -4.16 -5.49 0.24
C THR A 332 -4.44 -4.42 -0.82
N LEU A 333 -3.45 -3.58 -1.13
CA LEU A 333 -3.56 -2.56 -2.17
C LEU A 333 -3.78 -3.19 -3.56
N ALA A 334 -2.99 -4.20 -3.91
CA ALA A 334 -3.15 -4.93 -5.17
C ALA A 334 -4.55 -5.53 -5.32
N ARG A 335 -5.08 -6.17 -4.26
CA ARG A 335 -6.46 -6.70 -4.24
C ARG A 335 -7.52 -5.62 -4.38
N ALA A 336 -7.34 -4.47 -3.72
CA ALA A 336 -8.26 -3.34 -3.81
C ALA A 336 -8.27 -2.72 -5.22
N LEU A 337 -7.09 -2.58 -5.84
CA LEU A 337 -6.93 -2.11 -7.21
C LEU A 337 -7.60 -3.09 -8.20
N GLU A 338 -7.33 -4.39 -8.08
CA GLU A 338 -7.93 -5.41 -8.95
C GLU A 338 -9.47 -5.44 -8.81
N ALA A 339 -10.00 -5.30 -7.60
CA ALA A 339 -11.45 -5.20 -7.39
C ALA A 339 -12.07 -3.96 -8.06
N GLY A 340 -11.27 -2.93 -8.30
CA GLY A 340 -11.68 -1.69 -8.96
C GLY A 340 -11.98 -1.83 -10.45
N TYR A 341 -11.61 -2.92 -11.13
CA TYR A 341 -11.79 -3.06 -12.59
C TYR A 341 -13.23 -2.85 -13.05
N THR A 342 -14.18 -3.40 -12.31
CA THR A 342 -15.60 -3.32 -12.64
C THR A 342 -16.24 -2.01 -12.16
N SER A 343 -15.54 -1.19 -11.37
CA SER A 343 -16.10 0.01 -10.75
C SER A 343 -16.50 1.04 -11.81
N PRO A 344 -17.74 1.57 -11.78
CA PRO A 344 -18.19 2.58 -12.72
C PRO A 344 -17.55 3.95 -12.47
N ALA A 345 -17.19 4.26 -11.21
CA ALA A 345 -16.46 5.46 -10.83
C ALA A 345 -15.04 5.07 -10.42
N PRO A 346 -13.98 5.64 -11.03
CA PRO A 346 -12.62 5.38 -10.59
C PRO A 346 -12.41 5.96 -9.18
N PRO A 347 -11.89 5.16 -8.23
CA PRO A 347 -11.33 5.66 -6.97
C PRO A 347 -10.35 6.82 -7.18
N PRO A 348 -10.01 7.61 -6.14
CA PRO A 348 -9.01 8.67 -6.22
C PRO A 348 -7.58 8.09 -6.34
N TYR A 349 -7.29 7.41 -7.44
CA TYR A 349 -6.04 6.69 -7.69
C TYR A 349 -4.81 7.62 -7.61
N ARG A 350 -4.99 8.93 -7.81
CA ARG A 350 -3.94 9.95 -7.69
C ARG A 350 -3.17 9.87 -6.38
N GLN A 351 -3.80 9.43 -5.29
CA GLN A 351 -3.14 9.27 -3.98
C GLN A 351 -2.10 8.14 -3.95
N LEU A 352 -1.96 7.36 -5.03
CA LEU A 352 -1.04 6.23 -5.14
C LEU A 352 0.21 6.56 -5.98
N GLU A 353 0.44 7.82 -6.36
CA GLU A 353 1.64 8.23 -7.09
C GLU A 353 2.92 7.85 -6.33
N GLY A 354 3.92 7.33 -7.05
CA GLY A 354 5.17 6.85 -6.47
C GLY A 354 5.04 5.59 -5.61
N ASN A 355 3.86 4.96 -5.59
CA ASN A 355 3.68 3.69 -4.92
C ASN A 355 4.23 2.55 -5.79
N PRO A 356 5.13 1.68 -5.26
CA PRO A 356 5.71 0.57 -6.03
C PRO A 356 4.69 -0.42 -6.61
N VAL A 357 3.47 -0.50 -6.05
CA VAL A 357 2.38 -1.30 -6.62
C VAL A 357 1.80 -0.61 -7.84
N ALA A 358 1.55 0.70 -7.77
CA ALA A 358 0.98 1.47 -8.87
C ALA A 358 1.95 1.62 -10.04
N ASP A 359 3.24 1.76 -9.77
CA ASP A 359 4.28 1.96 -10.79
C ASP A 359 4.48 0.75 -11.73
N ARG A 360 4.09 -0.45 -11.27
CA ARG A 360 4.18 -1.70 -12.04
C ARG A 360 2.89 -2.06 -12.78
N LEU A 361 1.88 -1.19 -12.71
CA LEU A 361 0.60 -1.37 -13.40
C LEU A 361 0.53 -0.45 -14.63
N ILE A 362 -0.31 -0.86 -15.58
CA ILE A 362 -0.67 -0.10 -16.77
C ILE A 362 -1.93 0.70 -16.43
N TRP A 363 -1.90 1.99 -16.69
CA TRP A 363 -2.96 2.94 -16.40
C TRP A 363 -3.46 3.58 -17.69
N GLU A 364 -4.74 3.88 -17.76
CA GLU A 364 -5.34 4.66 -18.84
C GLU A 364 -5.60 6.09 -18.35
N PHE A 365 -5.14 7.07 -19.11
CA PHE A 365 -5.35 8.50 -18.86
C PHE A 365 -6.23 9.09 -19.94
N GLU A 366 -7.25 9.86 -19.55
CA GLU A 366 -8.11 10.55 -20.51
C GLU A 366 -7.39 11.79 -21.05
N VAL A 367 -6.82 11.69 -22.25
CA VAL A 367 -6.06 12.78 -22.89
C VAL A 367 -6.97 13.84 -23.50
N THR A 368 -8.15 13.41 -23.95
CA THR A 368 -9.28 14.25 -24.35
C THR A 368 -10.57 13.49 -24.02
N PRO A 369 -11.72 14.16 -23.81
CA PRO A 369 -12.96 13.48 -23.42
C PRO A 369 -13.28 12.26 -24.32
N GLY A 370 -13.36 11.08 -23.71
CA GLY A 370 -13.62 9.80 -24.37
C GLY A 370 -12.41 9.10 -24.99
N VAL A 371 -11.25 9.74 -25.08
CA VAL A 371 -10.02 9.18 -25.64
C VAL A 371 -9.04 8.87 -24.51
N TRP A 372 -8.72 7.59 -24.37
CA TRP A 372 -7.88 7.06 -23.30
C TRP A 372 -6.55 6.58 -23.86
N GLU A 373 -5.45 6.94 -23.20
CA GLU A 373 -4.10 6.49 -23.55
C GLU A 373 -3.52 5.64 -22.42
N ALA A 374 -3.04 4.44 -22.77
CA ALA A 374 -2.42 3.52 -21.83
C ALA A 374 -0.94 3.88 -21.60
N ARG A 375 -0.50 3.90 -20.33
CA ARG A 375 0.90 4.11 -19.94
C ARG A 375 1.28 3.21 -18.77
N LEU A 376 2.55 2.83 -18.69
CA LEU A 376 3.09 2.10 -17.54
C LEU A 376 3.41 3.07 -16.41
N GLY A 377 2.98 2.73 -15.20
CA GLY A 377 3.18 3.51 -13.99
C GLY A 377 2.18 4.65 -13.84
N LEU A 378 1.96 5.05 -12.59
CA LEU A 378 1.00 6.10 -12.27
C LEU A 378 1.70 7.45 -12.24
N THR A 379 1.82 8.07 -13.41
CA THR A 379 2.13 9.51 -13.51
C THR A 379 0.88 10.31 -13.14
N VAL A 380 0.98 11.48 -12.50
CA VAL A 380 -0.20 12.31 -12.15
C VAL A 380 -0.36 13.54 -13.06
N PRO A 381 -0.94 13.38 -14.26
CA PRO A 381 -1.60 14.48 -14.95
C PRO A 381 -2.95 14.79 -14.29
N ASP A 382 -3.40 16.05 -14.31
CA ASP A 382 -4.73 16.44 -13.79
C ASP A 382 -5.85 16.09 -14.77
N VAL A 383 -6.01 14.79 -15.02
CA VAL A 383 -7.03 14.20 -15.89
C VAL A 383 -7.65 12.97 -15.24
N PRO A 384 -8.82 12.50 -15.71
CA PRO A 384 -9.37 11.22 -15.29
C PRO A 384 -8.40 10.06 -15.57
N VAL A 385 -8.29 9.15 -14.60
CA VAL A 385 -7.40 7.99 -14.65
C VAL A 385 -8.17 6.72 -14.25
N ARG A 386 -7.89 5.61 -14.94
CA ARG A 386 -8.44 4.29 -14.59
C ARG A 386 -7.40 3.20 -14.84
N LEU A 387 -7.61 2.01 -14.29
CA LEU A 387 -6.77 0.85 -14.59
C LEU A 387 -6.98 0.39 -16.03
N TRP A 388 -5.89 0.14 -16.76
CA TRP A 388 -5.97 -0.47 -18.09
C TRP A 388 -6.45 -1.92 -18.00
N HIS A 389 -7.31 -2.34 -18.93
CA HIS A 389 -7.82 -3.72 -18.96
C HIS A 389 -7.88 -4.23 -20.41
N PRO A 390 -7.44 -5.49 -20.69
CA PRO A 390 -7.36 -5.99 -22.07
C PRO A 390 -8.72 -6.06 -22.79
N ALA A 391 -9.83 -6.24 -22.06
CA ALA A 391 -11.18 -6.19 -22.66
C ALA A 391 -11.57 -4.80 -23.23
N ARG A 392 -10.80 -3.74 -22.95
CA ARG A 392 -10.97 -2.40 -23.55
C ARG A 392 -9.95 -2.09 -24.64
N ALA A 393 -8.98 -2.97 -24.86
CA ALA A 393 -7.84 -2.74 -25.74
C ALA A 393 -7.95 -3.58 -27.01
N SER A 394 -7.27 -3.13 -28.07
CA SER A 394 -7.09 -3.93 -29.29
C SER A 394 -6.17 -5.14 -29.04
N VAL A 395 -6.24 -6.15 -29.91
CA VAL A 395 -5.34 -7.32 -29.82
C VAL A 395 -3.88 -6.89 -29.96
N GLU A 396 -3.62 -5.92 -30.83
CA GLU A 396 -2.30 -5.34 -31.09
C GLU A 396 -1.76 -4.63 -29.84
N GLU A 397 -2.59 -3.84 -29.16
CA GLU A 397 -2.22 -3.16 -27.93
C GLU A 397 -1.95 -4.15 -26.78
N VAL A 398 -2.80 -5.19 -26.63
CA VAL A 398 -2.55 -6.26 -25.64
C VAL A 398 -1.22 -6.96 -25.93
N ARG A 399 -0.93 -7.27 -27.20
CA ARG A 399 0.34 -7.87 -27.61
C ARG A 399 1.53 -6.98 -27.25
N ALA A 400 1.44 -5.68 -27.56
CA ALA A 400 2.48 -4.70 -27.25
C ALA A 400 2.73 -4.59 -25.74
N TRP A 401 1.68 -4.57 -24.92
CA TRP A 401 1.85 -4.54 -23.47
C TRP A 401 2.49 -5.81 -22.91
N ARG A 402 2.15 -6.98 -23.45
CA ARG A 402 2.80 -8.24 -23.06
C ARG A 402 4.29 -8.23 -23.39
N GLU A 403 4.68 -7.62 -24.51
CA GLU A 403 6.10 -7.41 -24.88
C GLU A 403 6.80 -6.49 -23.90
N VAL A 404 6.20 -5.33 -23.60
CA VAL A 404 6.77 -4.38 -22.62
C VAL A 404 6.96 -5.03 -21.25
N VAL A 405 5.96 -5.76 -20.75
CA VAL A 405 6.03 -6.46 -19.46
C VAL A 405 7.14 -7.52 -19.45
N GLN A 406 7.31 -8.24 -20.57
CA GLN A 406 8.29 -9.30 -20.70
C GLN A 406 9.72 -8.77 -20.90
N ASP A 407 9.91 -7.72 -21.69
CA ASP A 407 11.22 -7.15 -22.02
C ASP A 407 11.82 -6.38 -20.85
N LYS A 408 10.95 -5.71 -20.08
CA LYS A 408 11.35 -4.99 -18.86
C LYS A 408 11.32 -5.85 -17.61
N GLU A 409 10.99 -7.15 -17.73
CA GLU A 409 10.83 -8.08 -16.61
C GLU A 409 9.93 -7.53 -15.48
N ILE A 410 8.83 -6.87 -15.85
CA ILE A 410 7.93 -6.22 -14.91
C ILE A 410 7.03 -7.27 -14.25
N ARG A 411 7.22 -7.50 -12.96
CA ARG A 411 6.32 -8.36 -12.18
C ARG A 411 5.09 -7.57 -11.74
N GLN A 412 4.01 -7.68 -12.52
CA GLN A 412 2.76 -6.99 -12.21
C GLN A 412 2.16 -7.49 -10.88
N PRO A 413 1.60 -6.61 -10.03
CA PRO A 413 0.99 -6.99 -8.74
C PRO A 413 -0.16 -8.00 -8.86
N PHE A 414 -0.85 -8.00 -10.00
CA PHE A 414 -1.86 -8.96 -10.42
C PHE A 414 -1.81 -9.08 -11.95
N LYS A 415 -2.40 -10.13 -12.52
CA LYS A 415 -2.47 -10.30 -13.97
C LYS A 415 -3.24 -9.14 -14.61
N GLN A 416 -2.54 -8.37 -15.45
CA GLN A 416 -3.13 -7.29 -16.24
C GLN A 416 -2.84 -7.47 -17.74
N ALA A 417 -1.59 -7.40 -18.20
CA ALA A 417 -1.25 -7.61 -19.62
C ALA A 417 -1.54 -9.06 -20.08
N PHE A 418 -1.28 -10.02 -19.18
CA PHE A 418 -1.61 -11.43 -19.33
C PHE A 418 -2.94 -11.78 -18.64
N ARG A 419 -3.91 -10.86 -18.63
CA ARG A 419 -5.24 -11.12 -18.10
C ARG A 419 -6.12 -11.76 -19.17
N GLU A 420 -6.82 -12.83 -18.79
CA GLU A 420 -7.79 -13.53 -19.60
C GLU A 420 -9.02 -12.64 -19.87
N VAL A 421 -9.57 -12.70 -21.09
CA VAL A 421 -10.79 -11.98 -21.46
C VAL A 421 -11.83 -13.00 -21.91
N TYR A 422 -13.02 -12.98 -21.28
CA TYR A 422 -14.14 -13.85 -21.63
C TYR A 422 -15.22 -13.01 -22.32
N LEU A 423 -15.43 -13.29 -23.60
CA LEU A 423 -16.54 -12.76 -24.39
C LEU A 423 -17.66 -13.79 -24.43
N LEU A 424 -18.93 -13.38 -24.55
CA LEU A 424 -20.04 -14.32 -24.72
C LEU A 424 -19.82 -15.20 -25.96
N THR A 425 -20.14 -16.49 -25.81
CA THR A 425 -20.18 -17.44 -26.92
C THR A 425 -21.57 -17.45 -27.54
N PRO A 426 -21.72 -17.88 -28.82
CA PRO A 426 -23.04 -18.02 -29.44
C PRO A 426 -24.01 -18.91 -28.63
N ALA A 427 -23.48 -19.91 -27.93
CA ALA A 427 -24.28 -20.80 -27.07
C ALA A 427 -24.85 -20.06 -25.84
N GLU A 428 -24.11 -19.11 -25.26
CA GLU A 428 -24.56 -18.31 -24.12
C GLU A 428 -25.49 -17.17 -24.53
N GLU A 429 -25.30 -16.62 -25.72
CA GLU A 429 -26.26 -15.68 -26.32
C GLU A 429 -27.61 -16.37 -26.54
N ALA A 430 -27.62 -17.65 -26.90
CA ALA A 430 -28.82 -18.45 -27.09
C ALA A 430 -29.43 -19.01 -25.79
N SER A 431 -28.62 -19.39 -24.79
CA SER A 431 -29.11 -19.99 -23.52
C SER A 431 -29.73 -18.98 -22.55
N GLY A 432 -29.43 -17.69 -22.73
CA GLY A 432 -30.11 -16.58 -22.07
C GLY A 432 -29.57 -16.22 -20.69
N VAL A 433 -29.68 -17.09 -19.69
CA VAL A 433 -29.58 -16.66 -18.26
C VAL A 433 -28.35 -17.21 -17.50
N GLY A 434 -27.60 -18.15 -18.07
CA GLY A 434 -26.47 -18.75 -17.36
C GLY A 434 -25.42 -19.39 -18.27
N SER A 435 -24.17 -19.32 -17.82
CA SER A 435 -23.02 -19.93 -18.50
C SER A 435 -22.71 -21.31 -17.92
N ARG A 436 -22.57 -22.30 -18.81
CA ARG A 436 -22.21 -23.68 -18.47
C ARG A 436 -20.73 -24.01 -18.71
N ARG A 437 -19.88 -23.00 -19.00
CA ARG A 437 -18.46 -23.24 -19.35
C ARG A 437 -17.67 -23.98 -18.28
N PHE A 438 -18.07 -23.82 -17.04
CA PHE A 438 -17.41 -24.41 -15.87
C PHE A 438 -18.31 -25.43 -15.16
N GLU A 439 -19.35 -25.92 -15.83
CA GLU A 439 -20.23 -26.94 -15.27
C GLU A 439 -19.56 -28.33 -15.31
N GLY A 440 -19.77 -29.11 -14.25
CA GLY A 440 -19.39 -30.52 -14.19
C GLY A 440 -17.98 -30.79 -13.66
N HIS A 441 -17.16 -29.76 -13.37
CA HIS A 441 -15.81 -30.01 -12.84
C HIS A 441 -15.84 -30.48 -11.40
N ILE A 442 -15.18 -31.61 -11.14
CA ILE A 442 -14.93 -32.14 -9.80
C ILE A 442 -13.72 -31.44 -9.19
N VAL A 443 -13.93 -30.89 -8.00
CA VAL A 443 -12.97 -30.03 -7.28
C VAL A 443 -12.84 -30.43 -5.82
N HIS A 444 -11.65 -30.19 -5.25
CA HIS A 444 -11.43 -30.26 -3.81
C HIS A 444 -12.24 -29.17 -3.11
N TYR A 445 -13.18 -29.59 -2.26
CA TYR A 445 -14.13 -28.68 -1.64
C TYR A 445 -13.46 -27.67 -0.67
N SER A 446 -12.47 -28.13 0.10
CA SER A 446 -11.70 -27.26 0.99
C SER A 446 -10.90 -26.20 0.22
N ARG A 447 -10.33 -26.56 -0.94
CA ARG A 447 -9.53 -25.66 -1.79
C ARG A 447 -10.41 -24.61 -2.47
N ILE A 448 -11.53 -25.01 -3.09
CA ILE A 448 -12.42 -24.05 -3.76
C ILE A 448 -13.02 -23.03 -2.77
N ARG A 449 -13.32 -23.46 -1.53
CA ARG A 449 -13.75 -22.55 -0.46
C ARG A 449 -12.71 -21.51 -0.06
N ALA A 450 -11.45 -21.93 0.06
CA ALA A 450 -10.37 -21.01 0.36
C ALA A 450 -10.26 -19.95 -0.73
N LEU A 451 -10.36 -20.35 -2.00
CA LEU A 451 -10.35 -19.44 -3.15
C LEU A 451 -11.54 -18.48 -3.17
N PHE A 452 -12.75 -18.94 -2.84
CA PHE A 452 -13.91 -18.05 -2.71
C PHE A 452 -13.62 -16.93 -1.72
N LYS A 453 -13.15 -17.26 -0.53
CA LYS A 453 -12.77 -16.28 0.49
C LYS A 453 -11.69 -15.33 0.00
N ASP A 454 -10.64 -15.85 -0.64
CA ASP A 454 -9.52 -15.05 -1.12
C ASP A 454 -9.89 -14.08 -2.25
N ARG A 455 -10.87 -14.45 -3.10
CA ARG A 455 -11.37 -13.63 -4.21
C ARG A 455 -12.61 -12.80 -3.87
N GLY A 456 -13.04 -12.78 -2.60
CA GLY A 456 -14.17 -11.97 -2.14
C GLY A 456 -15.55 -12.52 -2.54
N TRP A 457 -15.66 -13.82 -2.78
CA TRP A 457 -16.93 -14.52 -2.98
C TRP A 457 -17.47 -15.03 -1.64
N ALA A 458 -18.70 -14.65 -1.32
CA ALA A 458 -19.42 -15.14 -0.15
C ALA A 458 -20.05 -16.50 -0.46
N SER A 459 -19.72 -17.52 0.34
CA SER A 459 -20.30 -18.87 0.25
C SER A 459 -20.54 -19.42 1.65
N ARG A 460 -21.67 -20.11 1.84
CA ARG A 460 -22.04 -20.77 3.09
C ARG A 460 -21.52 -22.20 3.14
N TYR A 461 -21.18 -22.74 4.31
CA TYR A 461 -20.65 -24.11 4.41
C TYR A 461 -21.73 -25.14 4.08
N MET A 462 -21.50 -25.97 3.07
CA MET A 462 -22.33 -27.12 2.72
C MET A 462 -21.96 -28.34 3.54
N GLY A 463 -22.96 -29.12 3.94
CA GLY A 463 -22.81 -30.36 4.67
C GLY A 463 -24.10 -30.83 5.31
N PHE A 464 -24.15 -32.11 5.69
CA PHE A 464 -25.31 -32.75 6.33
C PHE A 464 -25.35 -32.57 7.86
N TRP A 465 -24.52 -31.69 8.42
CA TRP A 465 -24.40 -31.43 9.86
C TRP A 465 -25.06 -30.10 10.25
N ASP A 466 -25.21 -29.86 11.55
CA ASP A 466 -25.83 -28.64 12.07
C ASP A 466 -25.06 -27.38 11.61
N GLY A 467 -25.78 -26.44 10.98
CA GLY A 467 -25.21 -25.26 10.30
C GLY A 467 -24.72 -25.50 8.85
N GLY A 468 -24.85 -26.72 8.31
CA GLY A 468 -24.64 -27.03 6.91
C GLY A 468 -25.80 -26.57 6.03
N HIS A 469 -25.49 -25.99 4.87
CA HIS A 469 -26.48 -25.47 3.93
C HIS A 469 -26.54 -26.30 2.65
N ASP A 470 -27.75 -26.54 2.16
CA ASP A 470 -27.98 -27.25 0.89
C ASP A 470 -27.84 -26.32 -0.33
N ASP A 471 -27.74 -24.99 -0.13
CA ASP A 471 -27.51 -24.03 -1.20
C ASP A 471 -26.01 -23.84 -1.45
N GLY A 472 -25.45 -24.67 -2.33
CA GLY A 472 -24.07 -24.48 -2.80
C GLY A 472 -23.97 -23.32 -3.77
N GLN A 473 -24.02 -22.10 -3.26
CA GLN A 473 -23.84 -20.87 -4.03
C GLN A 473 -22.69 -20.04 -3.46
N ALA A 474 -21.73 -19.72 -4.32
CA ALA A 474 -20.76 -18.68 -4.07
C ALA A 474 -21.19 -17.43 -4.83
N ARG A 475 -21.25 -16.28 -4.16
CA ARG A 475 -21.72 -15.01 -4.74
C ARG A 475 -20.70 -13.90 -4.58
N ARG A 476 -20.48 -13.09 -5.63
CA ARG A 476 -19.64 -11.89 -5.57
C ARG A 476 -20.39 -10.69 -6.14
N VAL A 477 -20.33 -9.58 -5.41
CA VAL A 477 -20.89 -8.30 -5.84
C VAL A 477 -19.81 -7.52 -6.60
N LEU A 478 -20.17 -6.97 -7.75
CA LEU A 478 -19.30 -6.31 -8.72
C LEU A 478 -19.90 -4.95 -9.13
N ALA A 479 -19.11 -4.16 -9.86
CA ALA A 479 -19.50 -2.88 -10.44
C ALA A 479 -20.15 -1.91 -9.44
N GLY A 480 -19.49 -1.71 -8.29
CA GLY A 480 -19.97 -0.77 -7.27
C GLY A 480 -21.32 -1.15 -6.65
N GLY A 481 -21.68 -2.44 -6.64
CA GLY A 481 -22.93 -2.91 -6.07
C GLY A 481 -24.05 -3.19 -7.07
N GLN A 482 -23.82 -2.94 -8.36
CA GLN A 482 -24.88 -3.03 -9.38
C GLN A 482 -25.13 -4.45 -9.89
N TRP A 483 -24.13 -5.33 -9.80
CA TRP A 483 -24.17 -6.69 -10.34
C TRP A 483 -23.73 -7.71 -9.31
N ARG A 484 -24.33 -8.90 -9.35
CA ARG A 484 -23.92 -10.06 -8.55
C ARG A 484 -23.72 -11.25 -9.44
N ALA A 485 -22.51 -11.81 -9.43
CA ALA A 485 -22.24 -13.10 -10.06
C ALA A 485 -22.44 -14.21 -9.04
N THR A 486 -22.98 -15.35 -9.48
CA THR A 486 -23.18 -16.54 -8.66
C THR A 486 -22.60 -17.76 -9.38
N LEU A 487 -21.67 -18.47 -8.72
CA LEU A 487 -21.24 -19.81 -9.14
C LEU A 487 -21.96 -20.83 -8.28
N SER A 488 -22.74 -21.69 -8.92
CA SER A 488 -23.39 -22.81 -8.26
C SER A 488 -22.42 -23.99 -8.15
N HIS A 489 -22.49 -24.73 -7.05
CA HIS A 489 -21.73 -25.94 -6.80
C HIS A 489 -22.53 -26.87 -5.88
N HIS A 490 -22.21 -28.16 -5.83
CA HIS A 490 -22.83 -29.09 -4.89
C HIS A 490 -21.82 -30.10 -4.38
N LEU A 491 -22.07 -30.68 -3.20
CA LEU A 491 -21.22 -31.77 -2.69
C LEU A 491 -21.37 -32.98 -3.61
N TYR A 492 -20.23 -33.53 -4.05
CA TYR A 492 -20.21 -34.73 -4.89
C TYR A 492 -20.01 -35.98 -4.02
N GLU A 493 -18.96 -35.97 -3.20
CA GLU A 493 -18.70 -36.96 -2.15
C GLU A 493 -17.88 -36.30 -1.02
N GLU A 494 -17.52 -37.06 0.03
CA GLU A 494 -16.72 -36.52 1.13
C GLU A 494 -15.39 -35.91 0.61
N GLY A 495 -15.20 -34.61 0.89
CA GLY A 495 -14.02 -33.86 0.46
C GLY A 495 -14.10 -33.22 -0.92
N TYR A 496 -15.10 -33.55 -1.75
CA TYR A 496 -15.22 -33.06 -3.13
C TYR A 496 -16.55 -32.36 -3.40
N ALA A 497 -16.50 -31.38 -4.29
CA ALA A 497 -17.66 -30.71 -4.84
C ALA A 497 -17.65 -30.77 -6.37
N GLN A 498 -18.82 -30.68 -6.97
CA GLN A 498 -18.98 -30.48 -8.40
C GLN A 498 -19.47 -29.05 -8.67
N THR A 499 -18.83 -28.38 -9.60
CA THR A 499 -19.22 -27.05 -10.08
C THR A 499 -20.39 -27.11 -11.06
N SER A 500 -21.17 -26.05 -11.15
CA SER A 500 -22.34 -25.93 -12.02
C SER A 500 -22.41 -24.54 -12.64
N VAL A 501 -23.60 -24.10 -13.04
CA VAL A 501 -23.84 -22.88 -13.82
C VAL A 501 -23.37 -21.60 -13.11
N VAL A 502 -22.85 -20.66 -13.90
CA VAL A 502 -22.60 -19.26 -13.49
C VAL A 502 -23.76 -18.39 -13.96
N THR A 503 -24.39 -17.66 -13.03
CA THR A 503 -25.51 -16.75 -13.31
C THR A 503 -25.22 -15.34 -12.81
N PHE A 504 -26.00 -14.37 -13.29
CA PHE A 504 -25.84 -12.96 -12.96
C PHE A 504 -27.16 -12.34 -12.55
N ASP A 505 -27.14 -11.56 -11.48
CA ASP A 505 -28.25 -10.72 -11.05
C ASP A 505 -27.88 -9.24 -11.18
N ARG A 506 -28.85 -8.42 -11.59
CA ARG A 506 -28.78 -6.96 -11.53
C ARG A 506 -29.50 -6.46 -10.28
N HIS A 507 -28.93 -5.45 -9.63
CA HIS A 507 -29.55 -4.75 -8.52
C HIS A 507 -30.59 -3.74 -9.04
N ILE A 508 -31.86 -3.90 -8.68
CA ILE A 508 -32.96 -3.01 -9.07
C ILE A 508 -33.79 -2.67 -7.82
N GLY A 509 -33.76 -1.40 -7.39
CA GLY A 509 -34.32 -0.99 -6.10
C GLY A 509 -33.55 -1.64 -4.96
N ASP A 510 -34.24 -2.28 -4.01
CA ASP A 510 -33.62 -3.04 -2.91
C ASP A 510 -33.57 -4.55 -3.16
N ARG A 511 -33.61 -5.00 -4.43
CA ARG A 511 -33.68 -6.43 -4.78
C ARG A 511 -32.73 -6.80 -5.92
N TRP A 512 -32.21 -8.01 -5.84
CA TRP A 512 -31.51 -8.68 -6.93
C TRP A 512 -32.52 -9.34 -7.87
N ARG A 513 -32.33 -9.16 -9.18
CA ARG A 513 -33.10 -9.84 -10.22
C ARG A 513 -32.16 -10.52 -11.20
N GLU A 514 -32.41 -11.79 -11.50
CA GLU A 514 -31.69 -12.53 -12.52
C GLU A 514 -31.77 -11.78 -13.86
N ALA A 515 -30.63 -11.67 -14.54
CA ALA A 515 -30.48 -10.92 -15.77
C ALA A 515 -30.01 -11.86 -16.89
N PRO A 516 -30.48 -11.64 -18.13
CA PRO A 516 -29.89 -12.29 -19.30
C PRO A 516 -28.40 -11.95 -19.40
N LEU A 517 -27.59 -12.92 -19.83
CA LEU A 517 -26.14 -12.76 -20.03
C LEU A 517 -25.83 -11.63 -21.02
N THR A 518 -26.69 -11.41 -22.02
CA THR A 518 -26.58 -10.32 -23.00
C THR A 518 -26.78 -8.92 -22.40
N GLU A 519 -27.41 -8.81 -21.22
CA GLU A 519 -27.52 -7.55 -20.47
C GLU A 519 -26.33 -7.30 -19.53
N VAL A 520 -25.51 -8.32 -19.26
CA VAL A 520 -24.37 -8.21 -18.35
C VAL A 520 -23.26 -7.39 -19.02
N PRO A 521 -22.72 -6.35 -18.37
CA PRO A 521 -21.59 -5.59 -18.92
C PRO A 521 -20.42 -6.54 -19.24
N PRO A 522 -19.80 -6.45 -20.43
CA PRO A 522 -18.77 -7.40 -20.86
C PRO A 522 -17.63 -7.57 -19.85
N LEU A 523 -17.25 -6.48 -19.18
CA LEU A 523 -16.21 -6.50 -18.15
C LEU A 523 -16.66 -7.24 -16.87
N VAL A 524 -17.91 -7.07 -16.45
CA VAL A 524 -18.47 -7.80 -15.29
C VAL A 524 -18.52 -9.29 -15.59
N PHE A 525 -18.98 -9.67 -16.79
CA PHE A 525 -18.98 -11.05 -17.25
C PHE A 525 -17.56 -11.62 -17.27
N SER A 526 -16.63 -10.93 -17.93
CA SER A 526 -15.23 -11.39 -18.06
C SER A 526 -14.57 -11.61 -16.70
N GLU A 527 -14.74 -10.69 -15.76
CA GLU A 527 -14.12 -10.77 -14.43
C GLU A 527 -14.71 -11.90 -13.57
N ALA A 528 -16.02 -12.13 -13.64
CA ALA A 528 -16.66 -13.24 -12.93
C ALA A 528 -16.26 -14.60 -13.52
N MET A 529 -16.21 -14.71 -14.84
CA MET A 529 -15.81 -15.95 -15.53
C MET A 529 -14.33 -16.28 -15.31
N ARG A 530 -13.49 -15.25 -15.22
CA ARG A 530 -12.07 -15.39 -14.85
C ARG A 530 -11.90 -15.99 -13.45
N ASP A 531 -12.71 -15.56 -12.49
CA ASP A 531 -12.69 -16.14 -11.15
C ASP A 531 -13.12 -17.60 -11.17
N ALA A 532 -14.18 -17.94 -11.93
CA ALA A 532 -14.63 -19.31 -12.09
C ALA A 532 -13.57 -20.21 -12.75
N ASP A 533 -12.85 -19.74 -13.78
CA ASP A 533 -11.72 -20.45 -14.39
C ASP A 533 -10.63 -20.70 -13.34
N LEU A 534 -10.23 -19.69 -12.55
CA LEU A 534 -9.23 -19.87 -11.49
C LEU A 534 -9.69 -20.93 -10.47
N PHE A 535 -10.95 -20.87 -10.04
CA PHE A 535 -11.50 -21.84 -9.10
C PHE A 535 -11.35 -23.26 -9.63
N VAL A 536 -11.79 -23.52 -10.85
CA VAL A 536 -11.65 -24.83 -11.49
C VAL A 536 -10.19 -25.21 -11.68
N GLY A 537 -9.37 -24.33 -12.24
CA GLY A 537 -7.97 -24.60 -12.59
C GLY A 537 -7.07 -24.94 -11.39
N VAL A 538 -7.35 -24.37 -10.22
CA VAL A 538 -6.58 -24.62 -8.99
C VAL A 538 -7.16 -25.78 -8.17
N SER A 539 -8.49 -25.93 -8.13
CA SER A 539 -9.12 -26.90 -7.23
C SER A 539 -9.51 -28.22 -7.89
N SER A 540 -9.50 -28.32 -9.23
CA SER A 540 -9.91 -29.55 -9.92
C SER A 540 -8.94 -30.70 -9.75
N ILE A 541 -9.49 -31.91 -9.59
CA ILE A 541 -8.71 -33.15 -9.50
C ILE A 541 -7.98 -33.48 -10.80
N MET A 542 -8.39 -32.92 -11.97
CA MET A 542 -7.74 -33.14 -13.28
C MET A 542 -6.23 -32.82 -13.30
N SER A 543 -5.79 -32.02 -12.34
CA SER A 543 -4.40 -31.56 -12.21
C SER A 543 -3.56 -32.41 -11.26
N GLU A 544 -4.13 -33.44 -10.64
CA GLU A 544 -3.46 -34.22 -9.61
C GLU A 544 -2.79 -35.47 -10.21
N PRO A 545 -1.44 -35.55 -10.21
CA PRO A 545 -0.74 -36.59 -10.96
C PRO A 545 -1.00 -38.01 -10.46
N GLN A 546 -1.26 -38.17 -9.16
CA GLN A 546 -1.45 -39.47 -8.52
C GLN A 546 -2.78 -40.18 -8.88
N TRP A 547 -3.71 -39.50 -9.56
CA TRP A 547 -5.02 -40.10 -9.88
C TRP A 547 -4.96 -41.14 -11.00
N ALA A 548 -3.89 -41.17 -11.78
CA ALA A 548 -3.67 -42.21 -12.79
C ALA A 548 -3.58 -43.62 -12.17
N ASP A 549 -3.07 -43.72 -10.94
CA ASP A 549 -2.83 -44.99 -10.24
C ASP A 549 -4.03 -45.45 -9.38
N ARG A 550 -5.14 -44.69 -9.36
CA ARG A 550 -6.35 -45.07 -8.59
C ARG A 550 -7.09 -46.23 -9.26
N GLU A 551 -7.88 -46.96 -8.45
CA GLU A 551 -8.80 -47.98 -8.97
C GLU A 551 -9.79 -47.37 -9.98
N PRO A 552 -10.21 -48.15 -11.01
CA PRO A 552 -11.25 -47.71 -11.95
C PRO A 552 -12.53 -47.25 -11.24
N GLY A 553 -13.08 -46.11 -11.68
CA GLY A 553 -14.29 -45.51 -11.13
C GLY A 553 -14.57 -44.14 -11.73
N GLU A 554 -15.73 -43.53 -11.42
CA GLU A 554 -16.19 -42.29 -12.06
C GLU A 554 -15.18 -41.15 -11.98
N LEU A 555 -14.53 -40.95 -10.84
CA LEU A 555 -13.52 -39.92 -10.66
C LEU A 555 -12.25 -40.13 -11.49
N ARG A 556 -11.85 -41.40 -11.70
CA ARG A 556 -10.74 -41.73 -12.60
C ARG A 556 -11.11 -41.47 -14.05
N HIS A 557 -12.32 -41.84 -14.47
CA HIS A 557 -12.83 -41.53 -15.81
C HIS A 557 -12.91 -40.01 -16.06
N TYR A 558 -13.40 -39.24 -15.08
CA TYR A 558 -13.35 -37.77 -15.12
C TYR A 558 -11.91 -37.27 -15.28
N TRP A 559 -10.98 -37.76 -14.47
CA TRP A 559 -9.57 -37.37 -14.58
C TRP A 559 -8.98 -37.66 -15.96
N GLU A 560 -9.20 -38.86 -16.51
CA GLU A 560 -8.67 -39.27 -17.83
C GLU A 560 -9.21 -38.37 -18.95
N SER A 561 -10.51 -38.06 -18.93
CA SER A 561 -11.15 -37.21 -19.93
C SER A 561 -10.75 -35.73 -19.85
N CYS A 562 -10.56 -35.18 -18.64
CA CYS A 562 -10.27 -33.76 -18.46
C CYS A 562 -8.77 -33.42 -18.45
N SER A 563 -7.89 -34.37 -18.10
CA SER A 563 -6.45 -34.13 -17.94
C SER A 563 -5.73 -33.64 -19.19
N PHE A 564 -6.25 -33.98 -20.37
CA PHE A 564 -5.63 -33.68 -21.68
C PHE A 564 -6.62 -33.04 -22.66
N ALA A 565 -7.71 -32.47 -22.14
CA ALA A 565 -8.74 -31.77 -22.90
C ALA A 565 -8.22 -30.48 -23.55
N GLU A 566 -9.08 -29.78 -24.30
CA GLU A 566 -8.72 -28.50 -24.93
C GLU A 566 -8.32 -27.42 -23.90
N LEU A 567 -7.56 -26.42 -24.38
CA LEU A 567 -7.05 -25.36 -23.53
C LEU A 567 -8.17 -24.45 -23.02
N SER A 568 -8.15 -24.19 -21.70
CA SER A 568 -8.90 -23.07 -21.12
C SER A 568 -8.30 -21.73 -21.56
N SER A 569 -9.05 -20.64 -21.37
CA SER A 569 -8.53 -19.28 -21.63
C SER A 569 -7.28 -18.98 -20.79
N SER A 570 -7.24 -19.45 -19.55
CA SER A 570 -6.05 -19.35 -18.68
C SER A 570 -4.84 -20.11 -19.24
N ALA A 571 -5.05 -21.27 -19.87
CA ALA A 571 -3.99 -22.05 -20.49
C ALA A 571 -3.50 -21.46 -21.82
N GLU A 572 -4.35 -20.79 -22.60
CA GLU A 572 -3.94 -20.05 -23.80
C GLU A 572 -3.05 -18.85 -23.47
N VAL A 573 -3.41 -18.09 -22.43
CA VAL A 573 -2.55 -16.99 -21.92
C VAL A 573 -1.19 -17.54 -21.44
N ARG A 574 -1.20 -18.70 -20.77
CA ARG A 574 0.02 -19.40 -20.35
C ARG A 574 0.87 -19.84 -21.53
N ARG A 575 0.25 -20.33 -22.60
CA ARG A 575 0.91 -20.69 -23.85
C ARG A 575 1.62 -19.48 -24.48
N ASP A 576 0.97 -18.32 -24.53
CA ASP A 576 1.59 -17.08 -25.02
C ASP A 576 2.77 -16.62 -24.15
N ALA A 577 2.63 -16.69 -22.83
CA ALA A 577 3.74 -16.41 -21.92
C ALA A 577 4.93 -17.36 -22.13
N LEU A 578 4.67 -18.66 -22.28
CA LEU A 578 5.70 -19.66 -22.58
C LEU A 578 6.37 -19.37 -23.93
N ALA A 579 5.62 -19.04 -24.98
CA ALA A 579 6.19 -18.73 -26.30
C ALA A 579 7.21 -17.59 -26.24
N ARG A 580 7.04 -16.64 -25.31
CA ARG A 580 7.93 -15.50 -25.09
C ARG A 580 9.10 -15.81 -24.15
N LEU A 581 8.88 -16.68 -23.17
CA LEU A 581 9.89 -17.09 -22.18
C LEU A 581 10.88 -18.11 -22.76
N LEU A 582 10.38 -19.14 -23.45
CA LEU A 582 11.16 -20.31 -23.90
C LEU A 582 12.44 -19.93 -24.68
N PRO A 583 12.44 -18.97 -25.62
CA PRO A 583 13.65 -18.62 -26.37
C PRO A 583 14.81 -18.10 -25.50
N ARG A 584 14.53 -17.64 -24.28
CA ARG A 584 15.52 -17.11 -23.34
C ARG A 584 16.03 -18.18 -22.35
N LEU A 585 15.48 -19.40 -22.39
CA LEU A 585 15.84 -20.46 -21.46
C LEU A 585 17.00 -21.29 -22.01
N THR A 586 17.77 -21.92 -21.12
CA THR A 586 18.88 -22.81 -21.48
C THR A 586 18.42 -24.10 -22.17
N ILE A 587 17.12 -24.42 -22.11
CA ILE A 587 16.50 -25.61 -22.72
C ILE A 587 15.75 -25.29 -24.03
N ALA A 588 15.94 -24.09 -24.60
CA ALA A 588 15.18 -23.61 -25.74
C ALA A 588 15.22 -24.55 -26.96
N ASP A 589 16.39 -25.12 -27.27
CA ASP A 589 16.62 -26.03 -28.39
C ASP A 589 15.99 -27.43 -28.21
N ARG A 590 15.51 -27.72 -27.01
CA ARG A 590 14.80 -28.95 -26.63
C ARG A 590 13.30 -28.77 -26.49
N CYS A 591 12.78 -27.54 -26.63
CA CYS A 591 11.38 -27.23 -26.34
C CYS A 591 10.62 -26.72 -27.57
N THR A 592 9.44 -27.29 -27.83
CA THR A 592 8.54 -26.86 -28.91
C THR A 592 7.11 -26.76 -28.38
N LEU A 593 6.41 -25.65 -28.66
CA LEU A 593 4.98 -25.53 -28.36
C LEU A 593 4.14 -26.07 -29.52
N THR A 594 3.31 -27.07 -29.25
CA THR A 594 2.43 -27.70 -30.26
C THR A 594 1.01 -27.85 -29.73
N GLY A 595 0.05 -27.14 -30.33
CA GLY A 595 -1.35 -27.14 -29.87
C GLY A 595 -1.45 -26.89 -28.36
N ARG A 596 -1.97 -27.89 -27.63
CA ARG A 596 -2.17 -27.87 -26.18
C ARG A 596 -0.99 -28.38 -25.33
N TYR A 597 0.17 -28.60 -25.93
CA TYR A 597 1.35 -29.16 -25.26
C TYR A 597 2.60 -28.29 -25.38
N LEU A 598 3.43 -28.35 -24.35
CA LEU A 598 4.87 -28.10 -24.44
C LEU A 598 5.57 -29.44 -24.65
N VAL A 599 6.16 -29.63 -25.83
CA VAL A 599 6.97 -30.80 -26.17
C VAL A 599 8.40 -30.55 -25.73
N VAL A 600 8.99 -31.49 -24.98
CA VAL A 600 10.34 -31.43 -24.43
C VAL A 600 11.11 -32.66 -24.88
N ARG A 601 12.20 -32.47 -25.63
CA ARG A 601 13.10 -33.54 -26.08
C ARG A 601 14.18 -33.77 -25.01
N GLY A 602 14.07 -34.86 -24.25
CA GLY A 602 15.14 -35.39 -23.41
C GLY A 602 16.11 -36.27 -24.21
N ASP A 603 17.05 -36.91 -23.51
CA ASP A 603 18.02 -37.83 -24.12
C ASP A 603 17.52 -39.30 -24.09
N LEU A 604 16.56 -39.61 -23.21
CA LEU A 604 15.89 -40.92 -23.14
C LEU A 604 14.57 -40.93 -23.90
N ARG A 605 13.74 -39.88 -23.79
CA ARG A 605 12.44 -39.79 -24.49
C ARG A 605 12.06 -38.35 -24.87
N THR A 606 11.02 -38.24 -25.70
CA THR A 606 10.27 -37.00 -25.90
C THR A 606 9.04 -36.98 -24.97
N TYR A 607 8.81 -35.85 -24.33
CA TYR A 607 7.76 -35.64 -23.35
C TYR A 607 6.78 -34.55 -23.81
N ARG A 608 5.49 -34.74 -23.59
CA ARG A 608 4.43 -33.78 -23.91
C ARG A 608 3.75 -33.34 -22.63
N ILE A 609 4.03 -32.11 -22.19
CA ILE A 609 3.45 -31.51 -20.98
C ILE A 609 2.18 -30.74 -21.38
N HIS A 610 1.03 -31.16 -20.87
CA HIS A 610 -0.24 -30.50 -21.15
C HIS A 610 -0.32 -29.14 -20.47
N LEU A 611 -0.68 -28.09 -21.21
CA LEU A 611 -0.58 -26.72 -20.70
C LEU A 611 -1.64 -26.38 -19.65
N ASN A 612 -2.77 -27.11 -19.59
CA ASN A 612 -3.81 -26.86 -18.59
C ASN A 612 -3.56 -27.60 -17.26
N SER A 613 -3.34 -28.92 -17.32
CA SER A 613 -3.16 -29.79 -16.15
C SER A 613 -1.72 -29.90 -15.67
N ALA A 614 -0.74 -29.59 -16.53
CA ALA A 614 0.68 -29.94 -16.37
C ALA A 614 0.96 -31.46 -16.33
N ASN A 615 0.02 -32.31 -16.74
CA ASN A 615 0.21 -33.76 -16.85
C ASN A 615 1.07 -34.11 -18.08
N ILE A 616 1.78 -35.24 -18.05
CA ILE A 616 2.86 -35.56 -18.98
C ILE A 616 2.56 -36.86 -19.71
N LEU A 617 2.71 -36.86 -21.03
CA LEU A 617 2.71 -38.05 -21.88
C LEU A 617 4.11 -38.27 -22.45
N MET A 618 4.52 -39.52 -22.62
CA MET A 618 5.79 -39.92 -23.21
C MET A 618 5.57 -40.49 -24.61
N GLU A 619 6.32 -40.01 -25.59
CA GLU A 619 6.33 -40.59 -26.93
C GLU A 619 7.14 -41.90 -26.96
N PRO A 620 6.83 -42.84 -27.90
CA PRO A 620 5.82 -42.73 -28.96
C PRO A 620 4.42 -43.25 -28.61
N ASN A 621 4.23 -43.89 -27.45
CA ASN A 621 2.98 -44.57 -27.08
C ASN A 621 2.01 -43.71 -26.26
N ASP A 622 2.31 -42.43 -26.08
CA ASP A 622 1.58 -41.51 -25.19
C ASP A 622 1.40 -42.10 -23.78
N ALA A 623 2.42 -42.82 -23.28
CA ALA A 623 2.41 -43.37 -21.92
C ALA A 623 2.47 -42.25 -20.88
N TYR A 624 1.58 -42.30 -19.88
CA TYR A 624 1.53 -41.30 -18.83
C TYR A 624 2.78 -41.34 -17.93
N LEU A 625 3.34 -40.17 -17.61
CA LEU A 625 4.44 -40.01 -16.67
C LEU A 625 3.99 -39.23 -15.43
N CYS A 626 3.90 -39.92 -14.29
CA CYS A 626 3.55 -39.34 -13.01
C CYS A 626 4.79 -38.71 -12.35
N ILE A 627 4.80 -37.37 -12.25
CA ILE A 627 5.81 -36.62 -11.48
C ILE A 627 5.09 -35.82 -10.39
N VAL A 628 5.28 -36.26 -9.15
CA VAL A 628 4.85 -35.52 -7.95
C VAL A 628 5.95 -34.53 -7.59
N ALA A 629 6.03 -33.44 -8.34
CA ALA A 629 7.00 -32.38 -8.05
C ALA A 629 6.60 -31.66 -6.76
N LYS A 630 7.54 -31.45 -5.84
CA LYS A 630 7.45 -30.31 -4.93
C LYS A 630 7.74 -29.09 -5.78
N THR A 631 6.83 -28.11 -5.81
CA THR A 631 7.04 -26.84 -6.52
C THR A 631 8.28 -26.16 -5.97
N THR A 632 9.44 -26.42 -6.58
CA THR A 632 10.63 -25.61 -6.35
C THR A 632 10.49 -24.45 -7.30
N ALA A 633 10.19 -23.27 -6.75
CA ALA A 633 10.26 -22.04 -7.53
C ALA A 633 11.61 -22.03 -8.25
N SER A 634 11.61 -21.90 -9.58
CA SER A 634 12.84 -21.75 -10.36
C SER A 634 13.54 -20.48 -9.88
N SER A 635 14.45 -20.64 -8.93
CA SER A 635 15.10 -19.53 -8.25
C SER A 635 15.82 -18.67 -9.27
N GLY A 636 15.35 -17.45 -9.49
CA GLY A 636 15.99 -16.48 -10.38
C GLY A 636 15.36 -16.33 -11.78
N LEU A 637 14.35 -17.11 -12.15
CA LEU A 637 13.65 -16.91 -13.42
C LEU A 637 12.49 -15.90 -13.26
N PHE A 638 12.46 -14.88 -14.12
CA PHE A 638 11.31 -13.97 -14.22
C PHE A 638 10.08 -14.71 -14.75
N LEU A 639 8.94 -14.53 -14.06
CA LEU A 639 7.64 -15.03 -14.49
C LEU A 639 6.66 -13.85 -14.52
N PRO A 640 5.97 -13.60 -15.65
CA PRO A 640 5.09 -12.44 -15.79
C PRO A 640 3.85 -12.52 -14.87
N PHE A 641 3.52 -13.72 -14.36
CA PHE A 641 2.48 -13.97 -13.37
C PHE A 641 2.69 -15.32 -12.69
N GLU A 642 2.11 -15.50 -11.49
CA GLU A 642 2.16 -16.76 -10.72
C GLU A 642 0.86 -16.98 -9.91
N GLU A 643 -0.30 -16.63 -10.47
CA GLU A 643 -1.59 -16.67 -9.74
C GLU A 643 -2.05 -18.09 -9.34
N ASP A 644 -1.72 -19.11 -10.15
CA ASP A 644 -2.13 -20.51 -9.95
C ASP A 644 -0.95 -21.49 -9.79
N GLY A 645 0.30 -21.00 -9.81
CA GLY A 645 1.52 -21.83 -9.75
C GLY A 645 1.78 -22.73 -10.96
N ARG A 646 0.89 -22.73 -11.97
CA ARG A 646 0.91 -23.72 -13.06
C ARG A 646 2.03 -23.46 -14.05
N LEU A 647 2.33 -22.20 -14.32
CA LEU A 647 3.43 -21.81 -15.22
C LEU A 647 4.78 -22.26 -14.65
N SER A 648 5.08 -21.94 -13.39
CA SER A 648 6.27 -22.45 -12.70
C SER A 648 6.34 -23.97 -12.67
N LEU A 649 5.21 -24.67 -12.47
CA LEU A 649 5.17 -26.14 -12.47
C LEU A 649 5.53 -26.73 -13.85
N ILE A 650 4.98 -26.18 -14.94
CA ILE A 650 5.28 -26.62 -16.31
C ILE A 650 6.76 -26.41 -16.62
N LEU A 651 7.31 -25.24 -16.26
CA LEU A 651 8.74 -24.94 -16.48
C LEU A 651 9.64 -25.86 -15.65
N SER A 652 9.30 -26.10 -14.37
CA SER A 652 10.05 -27.03 -13.51
C SER A 652 10.10 -28.43 -14.11
N LYS A 653 8.97 -28.94 -14.61
CA LYS A 653 8.90 -30.23 -15.33
C LYS A 653 9.71 -30.20 -16.62
N ALA A 654 9.65 -29.12 -17.40
CA ALA A 654 10.40 -29.00 -18.64
C ALA A 654 11.93 -29.03 -18.40
N PHE A 655 12.42 -28.30 -17.39
CA PHE A 655 13.85 -28.34 -17.02
C PHE A 655 14.28 -29.73 -16.55
N LEU A 656 13.48 -30.39 -15.71
CA LEU A 656 13.78 -31.75 -15.25
C LEU A 656 13.84 -32.74 -16.40
N LEU A 657 12.91 -32.65 -17.36
CA LEU A 657 12.78 -33.60 -18.47
C LEU A 657 13.72 -33.33 -19.64
N ALA A 658 14.21 -32.10 -19.79
CA ALA A 658 15.24 -31.77 -20.77
C ALA A 658 16.61 -32.40 -20.44
N ASP A 659 16.83 -32.79 -19.18
CA ASP A 659 18.01 -33.49 -18.68
C ASP A 659 17.61 -34.82 -17.99
N ASP A 660 16.81 -35.61 -18.71
CA ASP A 660 16.19 -36.84 -18.18
C ASP A 660 17.18 -37.93 -17.74
N THR A 661 18.43 -37.89 -18.23
CA THR A 661 19.51 -38.79 -17.78
C THR A 661 20.07 -38.45 -16.41
N ALA A 662 19.96 -37.18 -15.98
CA ALA A 662 20.39 -36.72 -14.66
C ALA A 662 19.35 -36.98 -13.56
N ILE A 663 18.15 -37.46 -13.91
CA ILE A 663 17.09 -37.77 -12.94
C ILE A 663 17.51 -38.96 -12.08
N THR A 664 17.67 -38.74 -10.77
CA THR A 664 18.04 -39.78 -9.80
C THR A 664 16.87 -40.38 -9.05
N ASP A 665 15.66 -39.81 -9.17
CA ASP A 665 14.48 -40.32 -8.47
C ASP A 665 14.08 -41.70 -9.04
N PRO A 666 14.15 -42.78 -8.24
CA PRO A 666 13.90 -44.14 -8.73
C PRO A 666 12.45 -44.33 -9.20
N THR A 667 11.49 -43.55 -8.69
CA THR A 667 10.08 -43.64 -9.09
C THR A 667 9.86 -43.09 -10.50
N ILE A 668 10.58 -42.01 -10.86
CA ILE A 668 10.52 -41.39 -12.19
C ILE A 668 11.31 -42.23 -13.20
N VAL A 669 12.54 -42.62 -12.84
CA VAL A 669 13.41 -43.43 -13.72
C VAL A 669 12.75 -44.75 -14.11
N ARG A 670 12.07 -45.42 -13.17
CA ARG A 670 11.34 -46.65 -13.45
C ARG A 670 10.24 -46.44 -14.51
N GLN A 671 9.47 -45.36 -14.41
CA GLN A 671 8.40 -45.06 -15.37
C GLN A 671 8.96 -44.77 -16.77
N ILE A 672 10.02 -43.95 -16.86
CA ILE A 672 10.68 -43.62 -18.14
C ILE A 672 11.24 -44.86 -18.83
N ARG A 673 11.73 -45.84 -18.07
CA ARG A 673 12.32 -47.08 -18.62
C ARG A 673 11.29 -48.18 -18.90
N ALA A 674 10.15 -48.18 -18.22
CA ALA A 674 9.16 -49.25 -18.31
C ALA A 674 8.20 -49.12 -19.52
N ALA A 675 8.10 -47.93 -20.11
CA ALA A 675 7.13 -47.63 -21.17
C ALA A 675 7.60 -47.97 -22.58
#